data_AF-A0A397UDD7-F1
#
_entry.id   AF-A0A397UDD7-F1
#
_cell.length_a   1.000
_cell.length_b   1.000
_cell.length_c   1.000
_cell.angle_alpha   90.00
_cell.angle_beta   90.00
_cell.angle_gamma   90.00
#
_symmetry.space_group_name_H-M   'P 1'
#
loop_
_entity.id
_entity.type
_entity.pdbx_description
1 polymer ?
#
loop_
_entity_poly.entity_id
_entity_poly.type
_entity_poly.pdbx_seq_one_letter_code
_entity_poly.pdbx_strand_id
1 'polypeptide(L)'
;MATSEIEAKDKPCIFIFLASKYPKNKLLICEIGEQRWRNASSKAAAKKIQILAQYFPELNLLLDSLKHYSLCQTHYNNLVARNTLINKLEADNQISLGPEENNKLHNFCDFEIQVSLLDPEYNKLLKKINELENINRQLLFENELLKNKLKERFNSQQDRMEAIIEIAKKERNNLYDDLTNLMEDHNRFHLDSLLNYSPSQWLSKRNPVVVKFIEILTLNENENQLTGEKLFKCAVAVDVIYGTRHLKYVSAINLAASAIKYSVRLHNYLSAILTEASIEKNEDTNVINDLIVNQKIKTDKKNGAVNVLPTIAEIQQEIDQTISKKKDISKPLVFKFYHPKVNVSKNSTNLVNPLSITQKSKPQNNVNLSDILVPDPLPINPNSIANVQKVLDHIKEISKIKKGERKWIAVICDRIPYHYAQKFKNKYPEILLIPGPLHEEMNMLKAFVELNWYNIISLKLLSYFKKCINHYKAWDSVCNIYRHSVAMELVWPYVDSNPNPTVNGYLNWAKNQNDDLYKLKYEQIFLYLQTIINFCDSVRSNQPLLKSAARRAFAPIWSARRHPIYQEIEVADEEQLMRLHPEIRKIIELNSAISRSGWSNQHQGLDDVLEEIYKMLKTLTPPISTQKHWNMAARNCMKFIKLRKRLFDTIGYANNESTGSRTRPDYETESQWFRIQLRKTAFLNPNEKNRSFESLDGYKLSEIMKTFSITAQTRRINYIKEKLNSKKPLISRPIPITIDEEQIYSAESSMKKEELIFGIESLIGSLNDTNRPQFRGLKMKKRRIISHSTTSSRFD
;
A
#
# COMPACT_ATOMS: atom_id res chain seq x y z
N MET A 1 47.43 11.82 -53.65
CA MET A 1 48.44 12.45 -52.77
C MET A 1 47.87 12.50 -51.37
N ALA A 2 48.20 11.50 -50.54
CA ALA A 2 47.82 11.51 -49.13
C ALA A 2 48.79 12.46 -48.41
N THR A 3 48.29 13.59 -47.91
CA THR A 3 49.06 14.52 -47.07
C THR A 3 49.45 13.78 -45.80
N SER A 4 50.73 13.40 -45.68
CA SER A 4 51.30 12.86 -44.44
C SER A 4 51.11 13.89 -43.33
N GLU A 5 50.27 13.61 -42.34
CA GLU A 5 50.17 14.45 -41.15
C GLU A 5 51.54 14.45 -40.45
N ILE A 6 52.14 15.64 -40.35
CA ILE A 6 53.43 15.85 -39.67
C ILE A 6 53.32 15.30 -38.23
N GLU A 7 54.23 14.39 -37.85
CA GLU A 7 54.22 13.79 -36.51
C GLU A 7 54.48 14.86 -35.44
N ALA A 8 53.96 14.64 -34.23
CA ALA A 8 54.07 15.64 -33.15
C ALA A 8 55.52 16.01 -32.79
N LYS A 9 56.48 15.10 -33.03
CA LYS A 9 57.91 15.33 -32.77
C LYS A 9 58.54 16.32 -33.77
N ASP A 10 57.96 16.45 -34.95
CA ASP A 10 58.46 17.29 -36.03
C ASP A 10 57.82 18.70 -36.01
N LYS A 11 56.93 18.96 -35.04
CA LYS A 11 56.31 20.28 -34.80
C LYS A 11 57.03 21.01 -33.65
N PRO A 12 57.15 22.35 -33.71
CA PRO A 12 57.75 23.11 -32.62
C PRO A 12 56.89 23.04 -31.35
N CYS A 13 57.56 22.99 -30.20
CA CYS A 13 56.88 23.08 -28.90
C CYS A 13 56.20 24.46 -28.78
N ILE A 14 54.93 24.52 -28.39
CA ILE A 14 54.20 25.81 -28.31
C ILE A 14 54.85 26.82 -27.35
N PHE A 15 55.55 26.34 -26.31
CA PHE A 15 56.24 27.18 -25.33
C PHE A 15 57.65 27.64 -25.76
N ILE A 16 58.17 27.17 -26.89
CA ILE A 16 59.56 27.47 -27.31
C ILE A 16 59.79 28.98 -27.51
N PHE A 17 58.78 29.69 -28.01
CA PHE A 17 58.82 31.14 -28.23
C PHE A 17 58.53 31.96 -26.97
N LEU A 18 57.96 31.35 -25.93
CA LEU A 18 57.68 32.02 -24.65
C LEU A 18 58.91 32.02 -23.74
N ALA A 19 59.76 31.00 -23.84
CA ALA A 19 60.99 30.89 -23.06
C ALA A 19 61.93 32.09 -23.28
N SER A 20 62.02 32.61 -24.50
CA SER A 20 62.86 33.76 -24.84
C SER A 20 62.30 35.10 -24.34
N LYS A 21 60.97 35.24 -24.28
CA LYS A 21 60.29 36.44 -23.76
C LYS A 21 60.23 36.49 -22.23
N TYR A 22 60.20 35.34 -21.57
CA TYR A 22 60.06 35.23 -20.12
C TYR A 22 61.21 34.41 -19.49
N PRO A 23 62.47 34.89 -19.61
CA PRO A 23 63.66 34.12 -19.23
C PRO A 23 63.75 33.83 -17.72
N LYS A 24 63.06 34.61 -16.89
CA LYS A 24 62.99 34.40 -15.43
C LYS A 24 62.22 33.13 -15.05
N ASN A 25 61.39 32.57 -15.93
CA ASN A 25 60.60 31.39 -15.62
C ASN A 25 61.23 30.12 -16.19
N LYS A 26 62.11 29.49 -15.39
CA LYS A 26 62.85 28.27 -15.78
C LYS A 26 61.96 27.10 -16.24
N LEU A 27 60.66 27.11 -15.89
CA LEU A 27 59.68 26.11 -16.27
C LEU A 27 59.18 26.21 -17.72
N LEU A 28 59.55 27.29 -18.43
CA LEU A 28 59.22 27.50 -19.85
C LEU A 28 60.34 27.05 -20.80
N ILE A 29 61.51 26.68 -20.26
CA ILE A 29 62.66 26.27 -21.06
C ILE A 29 62.39 24.87 -21.64
N CYS A 30 62.39 24.76 -22.96
CA CYS A 30 62.28 23.48 -23.63
C CYS A 30 63.65 22.81 -23.68
N GLU A 31 63.82 21.69 -22.99
CA GLU A 31 64.98 20.83 -23.18
C GLU A 31 64.83 20.12 -24.53
N ILE A 32 65.80 20.27 -25.44
CA ILE A 32 65.78 19.64 -26.77
C ILE A 32 66.64 18.37 -26.68
N GLY A 33 66.00 17.21 -26.51
CA GLY A 33 66.63 15.88 -26.45
C GLY A 33 65.63 14.77 -26.80
N GLU A 34 66.03 13.49 -26.74
CA GLU A 34 65.12 12.35 -26.97
C GLU A 34 64.00 12.31 -25.90
N GLN A 35 62.80 12.77 -26.27
CA GLN A 35 61.63 12.83 -25.39
C GLN A 35 60.35 12.53 -26.16
N ARG A 36 59.26 12.17 -25.46
CA ARG A 36 57.97 11.96 -26.13
C ARG A 36 57.27 13.28 -26.37
N TRP A 37 56.74 13.43 -27.58
CA TRP A 37 56.04 14.62 -28.04
C TRP A 37 54.54 14.35 -28.15
N ARG A 38 53.72 15.31 -27.72
CA ARG A 38 52.26 15.22 -27.80
C ARG A 38 51.70 16.41 -28.56
N ASN A 39 50.62 16.21 -29.33
CA ASN A 39 49.98 17.31 -30.06
C ASN A 39 49.33 18.32 -29.09
N ALA A 40 49.60 19.62 -29.30
CA ALA A 40 49.02 20.69 -28.49
C ALA A 40 47.50 20.82 -28.69
N SER A 41 46.98 20.38 -29.84
CA SER A 41 45.56 20.31 -30.16
C SER A 41 44.79 19.21 -29.41
N SER A 42 45.45 18.36 -28.61
CA SER A 42 44.73 17.36 -27.82
C SER A 42 43.79 18.02 -26.82
N LYS A 43 42.59 17.46 -26.63
CA LYS A 43 41.50 18.08 -25.83
C LYS A 43 41.95 18.51 -24.42
N ALA A 44 42.80 17.71 -23.76
CA ALA A 44 43.33 18.02 -22.44
C ALA A 44 44.37 19.14 -22.45
N ALA A 45 45.27 19.16 -23.44
CA ALA A 45 46.29 20.20 -23.59
C ALA A 45 45.65 21.53 -23.99
N ALA A 46 44.77 21.55 -24.99
CA ALA A 46 44.11 22.76 -25.48
C ALA A 46 43.34 23.49 -24.37
N LYS A 47 42.58 22.76 -23.53
CA LYS A 47 41.86 23.34 -22.39
C LYS A 47 42.80 23.98 -21.37
N LYS A 48 43.97 23.39 -21.13
CA LYS A 48 44.97 23.92 -20.18
C LYS A 48 45.76 25.09 -20.75
N ILE A 49 46.09 25.07 -22.04
CA ILE A 49 46.72 26.20 -22.76
C ILE A 49 45.78 27.41 -22.75
N GLN A 50 44.48 27.21 -22.94
CA GLN A 50 43.49 28.29 -22.89
C GLN A 50 43.42 28.96 -21.51
N ILE A 51 43.55 28.20 -20.42
CA ILE A 51 43.64 28.76 -19.06
C ILE A 51 44.94 29.57 -18.91
N LEU A 52 46.07 29.04 -19.41
CA LEU A 52 47.36 29.74 -19.34
C LEU A 52 47.46 31.00 -20.18
N ALA A 53 46.62 31.14 -21.20
CA ALA A 53 46.58 32.34 -22.02
C ALA A 53 46.11 33.59 -21.25
N GLN A 54 45.56 33.42 -20.04
CA GLN A 54 45.32 34.52 -19.09
C GLN A 54 46.62 35.12 -18.52
N TYR A 55 47.68 34.32 -18.41
CA TYR A 55 48.98 34.73 -17.88
C TYR A 55 49.99 35.06 -18.99
N PHE A 56 49.89 34.40 -20.14
CA PHE A 56 50.71 34.65 -21.32
C PHE A 56 49.80 34.98 -22.51
N PRO A 57 49.45 36.27 -22.72
CA PRO A 57 48.47 36.66 -23.72
C PRO A 57 48.87 36.29 -25.14
N GLU A 58 50.15 36.06 -25.44
CA GLU A 58 50.61 35.57 -26.74
C GLU A 58 50.06 34.19 -27.10
N LEU A 59 49.70 33.37 -26.12
CA LEU A 59 49.07 32.08 -26.38
C LEU A 59 47.67 32.23 -26.97
N ASN A 60 46.95 33.32 -26.69
CA ASN A 60 45.63 33.57 -27.28
C ASN A 60 45.69 33.62 -28.81
N LEU A 61 46.78 34.20 -29.36
CA LEU A 61 46.99 34.30 -30.80
C LEU A 61 47.27 32.94 -31.46
N LEU A 62 47.62 31.92 -30.68
CA LEU A 62 47.97 30.59 -31.16
C LEU A 62 46.87 29.54 -30.94
N LEU A 63 45.77 29.88 -30.22
CA LEU A 63 44.70 28.94 -29.89
C LEU A 63 44.00 28.35 -31.13
N ASP A 64 43.84 29.15 -32.19
CA ASP A 64 43.19 28.71 -33.43
C ASP A 64 44.14 27.88 -34.33
N SER A 65 45.44 27.87 -34.04
CA SER A 65 46.48 27.18 -34.82
C SER A 65 47.17 26.05 -34.06
N LEU A 66 46.62 25.58 -32.93
CA LEU A 66 47.21 24.54 -32.06
C LEU A 66 47.55 23.21 -32.77
N LYS A 67 46.94 22.92 -33.92
CA LYS A 67 47.25 21.72 -34.72
C LYS A 67 48.68 21.74 -35.28
N HIS A 68 49.30 22.92 -35.41
CA HIS A 68 50.66 23.11 -35.92
C HIS A 68 51.74 23.06 -34.82
N TYR A 69 51.35 22.91 -33.55
CA TYR A 69 52.28 22.91 -32.43
C TYR A 69 52.23 21.59 -31.64
N SER A 70 53.32 21.30 -30.95
CA SER A 70 53.45 20.17 -30.04
C SER A 70 53.76 20.61 -28.62
N LEU A 71 53.77 19.65 -27.70
CA LEU A 71 54.26 19.78 -26.34
C LEU A 71 55.31 18.71 -26.10
N CYS A 72 56.47 19.13 -25.63
CA CYS A 72 57.48 18.21 -25.13
C CYS A 72 57.00 17.54 -23.83
N GLN A 73 57.64 16.43 -23.45
CA GLN A 73 57.20 15.65 -22.28
C GLN A 73 57.21 16.48 -20.99
N THR A 74 58.23 17.31 -20.80
CA THR A 74 58.36 18.19 -19.62
C THR A 74 57.22 19.19 -19.54
N HIS A 75 56.93 19.91 -20.64
CA HIS A 75 55.84 20.87 -20.68
C HIS A 75 54.47 20.20 -20.55
N TYR A 76 54.25 19.05 -21.20
CA TYR A 76 52.98 18.34 -21.04
C TYR A 76 52.75 17.89 -19.60
N ASN A 77 53.79 17.39 -18.92
CA ASN A 77 53.67 16.95 -17.54
C ASN A 77 53.44 18.12 -16.57
N ASN A 78 54.15 19.23 -16.76
CA ASN A 78 53.99 20.42 -15.94
C ASN A 78 52.64 21.12 -16.18
N LEU A 79 52.11 21.03 -17.40
CA LEU A 79 50.86 21.66 -17.81
C LEU A 79 49.61 20.84 -17.47
N VAL A 80 49.61 19.56 -17.82
CA VAL A 80 48.41 18.71 -17.82
C VAL A 80 48.47 17.70 -16.66
N ALA A 81 49.61 17.07 -16.43
CA ALA A 81 49.69 15.99 -15.45
C ALA A 81 49.84 16.49 -14.00
N ARG A 82 50.56 17.59 -13.78
CA ARG A 82 50.89 18.10 -12.44
C ARG A 82 50.37 19.50 -12.14
N ASN A 83 49.88 20.25 -13.14
CA ASN A 83 49.47 21.67 -13.04
C ASN A 83 50.51 22.59 -12.37
N THR A 84 51.78 22.19 -12.31
CA THR A 84 52.83 22.88 -11.56
C THR A 84 53.10 24.29 -12.09
N LEU A 85 52.94 24.50 -13.41
CA LEU A 85 53.11 25.81 -14.02
C LEU A 85 51.99 26.79 -13.63
N ILE A 86 50.73 26.33 -13.64
CA ILE A 86 49.57 27.17 -13.28
C ILE A 86 49.63 27.51 -11.80
N ASN A 87 49.89 26.52 -10.93
CA ASN A 87 49.97 26.74 -9.49
C ASN A 87 51.10 27.73 -9.12
N LYS A 88 52.24 27.67 -9.83
CA LYS A 88 53.33 28.62 -9.61
C LYS A 88 52.97 30.04 -10.06
N LEU A 89 52.30 30.19 -11.20
CA LEU A 89 51.86 31.50 -11.69
C LEU A 89 50.73 32.10 -10.83
N GLU A 90 49.86 31.27 -10.26
CA GLU A 90 48.87 31.69 -9.27
C GLU A 90 49.54 32.11 -7.95
N ALA A 91 50.59 31.40 -7.51
CA ALA A 91 51.37 31.77 -6.33
C ALA A 91 52.20 33.05 -6.55
N ASP A 92 52.84 33.22 -7.71
CA ASP A 92 53.63 34.41 -8.06
C ASP A 92 52.71 35.65 -8.24
N ASN A 93 51.50 35.49 -8.76
CA ASN A 93 50.48 36.56 -8.80
C ASN A 93 49.88 36.89 -7.42
N GLN A 94 49.96 35.99 -6.44
CA GLN A 94 49.63 36.29 -5.04
C GLN A 94 50.79 36.94 -4.27
N ILE A 95 52.01 36.97 -4.84
CA ILE A 95 53.22 37.51 -4.19
C ILE A 95 53.69 38.84 -4.83
N SER A 96 53.16 39.25 -5.99
CA SER A 96 53.41 40.60 -6.56
C SER A 96 52.45 41.66 -6.04
N LEU A 97 52.50 41.91 -4.73
CA LEU A 97 52.17 43.19 -4.06
C LEU A 97 52.90 43.16 -2.70
N GLY A 98 54.23 43.14 -2.75
CA GLY A 98 55.12 43.29 -1.61
C GLY A 98 56.21 44.30 -1.96
N PRO A 99 56.54 45.27 -1.08
CA PRO A 99 57.47 46.33 -1.38
C PRO A 99 58.90 45.80 -1.28
N GLU A 100 59.71 46.02 -2.31
CA GLU A 100 61.16 45.95 -2.15
C GLU A 100 61.77 47.35 -2.28
N GLU A 101 62.49 47.68 -1.20
CA GLU A 101 63.65 48.56 -1.13
C GLU A 101 63.44 50.08 -1.31
N ASN A 102 63.48 50.79 -0.18
CA ASN A 102 64.38 51.93 -0.03
C ASN A 102 64.57 52.29 1.46
N ASN A 103 65.46 51.55 2.12
CA ASN A 103 66.23 52.12 3.22
C ASN A 103 67.40 52.92 2.63
N LYS A 104 67.22 54.23 2.47
CA LYS A 104 68.28 55.23 2.56
C LYS A 104 67.65 56.59 2.83
N LEU A 105 67.70 56.97 4.10
CA LEU A 105 67.43 58.32 4.58
C LEU A 105 68.47 59.28 3.98
N HIS A 106 68.04 60.26 3.18
CA HIS A 106 68.66 61.58 3.17
C HIS A 106 67.64 62.64 2.76
N ASN A 107 67.47 63.62 3.65
CA ASN A 107 66.84 64.94 3.54
C ASN A 107 66.53 65.44 2.12
N PHE A 108 65.38 66.10 1.95
CA PHE A 108 65.32 67.57 1.87
C PHE A 108 63.86 68.04 1.82
N CYS A 109 63.58 69.11 2.57
CA CYS A 109 62.33 69.87 2.55
C CYS A 109 62.06 70.51 1.18
N ASP A 110 60.83 71.01 1.07
CA ASP A 110 60.36 72.09 0.19
C ASP A 110 60.11 71.73 -1.27
N PHE A 111 58.83 71.76 -1.66
CA PHE A 111 58.36 72.70 -2.69
C PHE A 111 56.83 72.86 -2.58
N GLU A 112 56.42 74.08 -2.28
CA GLU A 112 55.06 74.59 -2.41
C GLU A 112 54.52 74.35 -3.83
N ILE A 113 53.22 74.05 -3.94
CA ILE A 113 52.28 74.85 -4.74
C ILE A 113 50.87 74.58 -4.20
N GLN A 114 50.28 75.66 -3.69
CA GLN A 114 48.86 75.77 -3.36
C GLN A 114 48.05 75.80 -4.67
N VAL A 115 47.07 74.90 -4.82
CA VAL A 115 45.86 75.18 -5.61
C VAL A 115 44.65 74.69 -4.82
N SER A 116 44.03 75.66 -4.17
CA SER A 116 42.74 75.54 -3.49
C SER A 116 41.61 75.56 -4.51
N LEU A 117 41.03 74.39 -4.80
CA LEU A 117 39.64 74.26 -5.24
C LEU A 117 39.01 73.09 -4.47
N LEU A 118 38.54 73.38 -3.26
CA LEU A 118 37.74 72.45 -2.46
C LEU A 118 36.33 72.40 -3.06
N ASP A 119 36.13 71.48 -4.00
CA ASP A 119 34.79 71.07 -4.40
C ASP A 119 34.09 70.41 -3.18
N PRO A 120 32.91 70.88 -2.74
CA PRO A 120 32.15 70.25 -1.67
C PRO A 120 31.89 68.76 -1.92
N GLU A 121 31.78 68.34 -3.18
CA GLU A 121 31.63 66.93 -3.56
C GLU A 121 32.91 66.13 -3.32
N TYR A 122 34.09 66.72 -3.55
CA TYR A 122 35.39 66.08 -3.28
C TYR A 122 35.58 65.77 -1.80
N ASN A 123 35.24 66.71 -0.91
CA ASN A 123 35.32 66.48 0.53
C ASN A 123 34.31 65.43 1.03
N LYS A 124 33.13 65.38 0.41
CA LYS A 124 32.10 64.37 0.72
C LYS A 124 32.53 62.98 0.26
N LEU A 125 33.15 62.88 -0.93
CA LEU A 125 33.75 61.66 -1.44
C LEU A 125 34.92 61.19 -0.56
N LEU A 126 35.81 62.09 -0.16
CA LEU A 126 36.95 61.78 0.70
C LEU A 126 36.50 61.25 2.08
N LYS A 127 35.45 61.85 2.65
CA LYS A 127 34.85 61.37 3.91
C LYS A 127 34.25 59.98 3.74
N LYS A 128 33.57 59.72 2.63
CA LYS A 128 32.95 58.42 2.33
C LYS A 128 33.98 57.33 2.02
N ILE A 129 35.10 57.69 1.38
CA ILE A 129 36.25 56.81 1.18
C ILE A 129 36.84 56.41 2.53
N ASN A 130 37.06 57.37 3.44
CA ASN A 130 37.57 57.09 4.79
C ASN A 130 36.60 56.21 5.61
N GLU A 131 35.29 56.43 5.51
CA GLU A 131 34.28 55.58 6.15
C GLU A 131 34.31 54.14 5.58
N LEU A 132 34.39 53.98 4.26
CA LEU A 132 34.48 52.68 3.62
C LEU A 132 35.79 51.96 3.95
N GLU A 133 36.91 52.68 4.03
CA GLU A 133 38.19 52.12 4.47
C GLU A 133 38.14 51.61 5.90
N ASN A 134 37.50 52.34 6.81
CA ASN A 134 37.31 51.90 8.19
C ASN A 134 36.43 50.65 8.27
N ILE A 135 35.32 50.60 7.54
CA ILE A 135 34.45 49.41 7.45
C ILE A 135 35.24 48.22 6.89
N ASN A 136 36.03 48.44 5.83
CA ASN A 136 36.79 47.37 5.20
C ASN A 136 37.89 46.82 6.13
N ARG A 137 38.57 47.68 6.92
CA ARG A 137 39.51 47.25 7.97
C ARG A 137 38.81 46.44 9.05
N GLN A 138 37.62 46.86 9.48
CA GLN A 138 36.85 46.13 10.48
C GLN A 138 36.41 44.75 9.97
N LEU A 139 35.92 44.67 8.73
CA LEU A 139 35.57 43.41 8.08
C LEU A 139 36.78 42.48 7.85
N LEU A 140 37.95 43.04 7.53
CA LEU A 140 39.20 42.28 7.42
C LEU A 140 39.59 41.67 8.78
N PHE A 141 39.50 42.46 9.86
CA PHE A 141 39.77 42.00 11.21
C PHE A 141 38.80 40.90 11.65
N GLU A 142 37.50 41.07 11.40
CA GLU A 142 36.49 40.02 11.67
C GLU A 142 36.75 38.75 10.86
N ASN A 143 37.12 38.88 9.58
CA ASN A 143 37.47 37.75 8.73
C ASN A 143 38.73 37.02 9.23
N GLU A 144 39.74 37.72 9.71
CA GLU A 144 40.91 37.09 10.34
C GLU A 144 40.53 36.35 11.63
N LEU A 145 39.71 36.98 12.49
CA LEU A 145 39.23 36.36 13.72
C LEU A 145 38.47 35.06 13.43
N LEU A 146 37.59 35.08 12.40
CA LEU A 146 36.85 33.90 11.96
C LEU A 146 37.76 32.84 11.35
N LYS A 147 38.76 33.22 10.53
CA LYS A 147 39.77 32.30 10.00
C LYS A 147 40.55 31.61 11.10
N ASN A 148 40.93 32.34 12.15
CA ASN A 148 41.66 31.78 13.30
C ASN A 148 40.77 30.83 14.11
N LYS A 149 39.51 31.21 14.39
CA LYS A 149 38.52 30.29 14.99
C LYS A 149 38.31 29.01 14.18
N LEU A 150 38.33 29.11 12.85
CA LEU A 150 38.15 27.96 11.96
C LEU A 150 39.38 27.05 11.92
N LYS A 151 40.59 27.64 11.97
CA LYS A 151 41.85 26.90 12.09
C LYS A 151 41.93 26.15 13.41
N GLU A 152 41.45 26.74 14.50
CA GLU A 152 41.54 26.13 15.84
C GLU A 152 40.48 25.06 16.15
N ARG A 153 39.40 25.00 15.36
CA ARG A 153 38.21 24.16 15.61
C ARG A 153 38.46 22.65 15.70
N PHE A 154 39.56 22.14 15.17
CA PHE A 154 39.88 20.70 15.12
C PHE A 154 41.34 20.40 15.52
N ASN A 155 41.92 21.26 16.35
CA ASN A 155 43.32 21.18 16.75
C ASN A 155 43.61 19.97 17.64
N SER A 156 42.65 19.55 18.47
CA SER A 156 42.79 18.34 19.28
C SER A 156 41.93 17.19 18.76
N GLN A 157 42.33 15.96 19.11
CA GLN A 157 41.51 14.77 18.88
C GLN A 157 40.17 14.86 19.65
N GLN A 158 40.16 15.55 20.79
CA GLN A 158 38.96 15.77 21.59
C GLN A 158 37.95 16.66 20.86
N ASP A 159 38.38 17.76 20.25
CA ASP A 159 37.51 18.67 19.48
C ASP A 159 36.90 17.95 18.26
N ARG A 160 37.70 17.11 17.60
CA ARG A 160 37.23 16.25 16.50
C ARG A 160 36.18 15.25 16.98
N MET A 161 36.41 14.61 18.13
CA MET A 161 35.49 13.64 18.71
C MET A 161 34.18 14.31 19.16
N GLU A 162 34.26 15.49 19.77
CA GLU A 162 33.09 16.26 20.19
C GLU A 162 32.27 16.75 19.00
N ALA A 163 32.92 17.22 17.93
CA ALA A 163 32.24 17.56 16.68
C ALA A 163 31.56 16.34 16.03
N ILE A 164 32.21 15.17 16.03
CA ILE A 164 31.60 13.90 15.54
C ILE A 164 30.37 13.54 16.39
N ILE A 165 30.45 13.69 17.71
CA ILE A 165 29.33 13.44 18.62
C ILE A 165 28.17 14.39 18.31
N GLU A 166 28.43 15.68 18.10
CA GLU A 166 27.40 16.66 17.77
C GLU A 166 26.76 16.41 16.41
N ILE A 167 27.55 16.05 15.38
CA ILE A 167 27.04 15.61 14.08
C ILE A 167 26.15 14.37 14.26
N ALA A 168 26.61 13.37 15.02
CA ALA A 168 25.86 12.15 15.26
C ALA A 168 24.54 12.39 16.01
N LYS A 169 24.53 13.31 17.00
CA LYS A 169 23.30 13.74 17.69
C LYS A 169 22.35 14.46 16.73
N LYS A 170 22.87 15.38 15.91
CA LYS A 170 22.05 16.12 14.95
C LYS A 170 21.44 15.19 13.90
N GLU A 171 22.21 14.25 13.36
CA GLU A 171 21.71 13.27 12.39
C GLU A 171 20.71 12.29 13.01
N ARG A 172 20.90 11.91 14.28
CA ARG A 172 19.90 11.14 15.02
C ARG A 172 18.57 11.88 15.09
N ASN A 173 18.59 13.17 15.42
CA ASN A 173 17.38 13.98 15.48
C ASN A 173 16.73 14.14 14.09
N ASN A 174 17.53 14.44 13.05
CA ASN A 174 17.04 14.52 11.68
C ASN A 174 16.35 13.22 11.21
N LEU A 175 16.90 12.06 11.60
CA LEU A 175 16.28 10.76 11.31
C LEU A 175 14.94 10.57 12.05
N TYR A 176 14.85 10.97 13.32
CA TYR A 176 13.60 10.90 14.09
C TYR A 176 12.54 11.87 13.56
N ASP A 177 12.94 13.08 13.17
CA ASP A 177 12.04 14.07 12.57
C ASP A 177 11.48 13.54 11.25
N ASP A 178 12.35 12.96 10.40
CA ASP A 178 11.90 12.34 9.14
C ASP A 178 10.94 11.16 9.37
N LEU A 179 11.24 10.29 10.35
CA LEU A 179 10.36 9.20 10.78
C LEU A 179 9.00 9.70 11.27
N THR A 180 8.99 10.77 12.06
CA THR A 180 7.77 11.36 12.64
C THR A 180 6.91 11.97 11.53
N ASN A 181 7.51 12.77 10.64
CA ASN A 181 6.84 13.33 9.47
C ASN A 181 6.23 12.23 8.59
N LEU A 182 6.97 11.14 8.36
CA LEU A 182 6.49 10.00 7.57
C LEU A 182 5.34 9.25 8.26
N MET A 183 5.33 9.19 9.59
CA MET A 183 4.24 8.59 10.35
C MET A 183 2.97 9.44 10.34
N GLU A 184 3.11 10.76 10.35
CA GLU A 184 2.02 11.73 10.30
C GLU A 184 1.43 11.90 8.90
N ASP A 185 2.14 11.49 7.85
CA ASP A 185 1.61 11.42 6.49
C ASP A 185 0.55 10.31 6.39
N HIS A 186 -0.72 10.69 6.52
CA HIS A 186 -1.86 9.78 6.35
C HIS A 186 -2.12 9.46 4.88
N ASN A 187 -1.63 10.29 3.95
CA ASN A 187 -1.90 10.09 2.53
C ASN A 187 -1.23 8.85 1.98
N ARG A 188 -0.10 8.44 2.57
CA ARG A 188 0.64 7.22 2.20
C ARG A 188 -0.16 5.92 2.32
N PHE A 189 -1.33 5.93 2.96
CA PHE A 189 -2.20 4.76 3.07
C PHE A 189 -3.28 4.72 1.98
N HIS A 190 -3.44 5.76 1.17
CA HIS A 190 -4.38 5.76 0.05
C HIS A 190 -3.88 4.87 -1.08
N LEU A 191 -4.81 4.12 -1.70
CA LEU A 191 -4.50 3.20 -2.78
C LEU A 191 -3.79 3.93 -3.94
N ASP A 192 -4.26 5.12 -4.33
CA ASP A 192 -3.65 5.91 -5.41
C ASP A 192 -2.21 6.32 -5.09
N SER A 193 -1.93 6.73 -3.85
CA SER A 193 -0.56 7.05 -3.40
C SER A 193 0.35 5.82 -3.41
N LEU A 194 -0.19 4.64 -3.09
CA LEU A 194 0.54 3.38 -3.11
C LEU A 194 0.80 2.87 -4.53
N LEU A 195 -0.12 3.11 -5.47
CA LEU A 195 0.05 2.74 -6.87
C LEU A 195 1.03 3.67 -7.60
N ASN A 196 1.11 4.93 -7.18
CA ASN A 196 2.10 5.89 -7.67
C ASN A 196 3.45 5.80 -6.93
N TYR A 197 3.64 4.79 -6.09
CA TYR A 197 4.89 4.61 -5.34
C TYR A 197 6.07 4.40 -6.31
N SER A 198 7.12 5.21 -6.13
CA SER A 198 8.40 5.04 -6.81
C SER A 198 9.53 4.99 -5.79
N PRO A 199 10.42 3.97 -5.82
CA PRO A 199 11.58 3.91 -4.95
C PRO A 199 12.46 5.17 -5.01
N SER A 200 12.66 5.76 -6.19
CA SER A 200 13.48 6.98 -6.34
C SER A 200 12.83 8.20 -5.70
N GLN A 201 11.54 8.42 -5.96
CA GLN A 201 10.77 9.53 -5.35
C GLN A 201 10.59 9.35 -3.85
N TRP A 202 10.52 8.10 -3.38
CA TRP A 202 10.40 7.82 -1.97
C TRP A 202 11.72 8.10 -1.25
N LEU A 203 12.84 7.59 -1.77
CA LEU A 203 14.19 7.80 -1.25
C LEU A 203 14.59 9.28 -1.24
N SER A 204 14.22 10.05 -2.28
CA SER A 204 14.55 11.49 -2.34
C SER A 204 13.89 12.32 -1.24
N LYS A 205 12.86 11.79 -0.59
CA LYS A 205 12.17 12.42 0.54
C LYS A 205 12.63 11.89 1.91
N ARG A 206 13.58 10.94 1.95
CA ARG A 206 14.09 10.34 3.20
C ARG A 206 15.35 11.06 3.69
N ASN A 207 15.81 10.71 4.90
CA ASN A 207 17.07 11.21 5.45
C ASN A 207 18.24 10.94 4.47
N PRO A 208 18.90 11.99 3.95
CA PRO A 208 19.88 11.86 2.86
C PRO A 208 21.16 11.13 3.30
N VAL A 209 21.53 11.21 4.58
CA VAL A 209 22.71 10.53 5.12
C VAL A 209 22.49 9.02 5.15
N VAL A 210 21.33 8.57 5.65
CA VAL A 210 20.98 7.14 5.67
C VAL A 210 20.85 6.60 4.25
N VAL A 211 20.20 7.35 3.36
CA VAL A 211 20.11 6.97 1.94
C VAL A 211 21.51 6.83 1.36
N LYS A 212 22.36 7.86 1.41
CA LYS A 212 23.72 7.78 0.85
C LYS A 212 24.59 6.70 1.47
N PHE A 213 24.46 6.45 2.76
CA PHE A 213 25.17 5.35 3.41
C PHE A 213 24.80 4.00 2.77
N ILE A 214 23.50 3.73 2.60
CA ILE A 214 23.04 2.51 1.93
C ILE A 214 23.43 2.47 0.46
N GLU A 215 23.38 3.61 -0.23
CA GLU A 215 23.81 3.70 -1.62
C GLU A 215 25.29 3.32 -1.77
N ILE A 216 26.17 3.83 -0.92
CA ILE A 216 27.60 3.48 -0.91
C ILE A 216 27.78 1.97 -0.69
N LEU A 217 27.01 1.37 0.23
CA LEU A 217 27.08 -0.07 0.49
C LEU A 217 26.53 -0.93 -0.67
N THR A 218 25.76 -0.35 -1.59
CA THR A 218 25.11 -1.08 -2.70
C THR A 218 25.72 -0.78 -4.08
N LEU A 219 26.58 0.23 -4.19
CA LEU A 219 27.32 0.57 -5.41
C LEU A 219 28.53 -0.36 -5.58
N ASN A 220 28.70 -0.90 -6.79
CA ASN A 220 29.92 -1.57 -7.21
C ASN A 220 30.83 -0.55 -7.91
N GLU A 221 32.14 -0.78 -7.94
CA GLU A 221 33.16 0.15 -8.49
C GLU A 221 32.91 0.64 -9.93
N ASN A 222 32.03 -0.05 -10.69
CA ASN A 222 31.75 0.23 -12.10
C ASN A 222 30.38 0.90 -12.38
N GLU A 223 29.59 1.25 -11.37
CA GLU A 223 28.25 1.86 -11.57
C GLU A 223 28.15 3.26 -10.96
N ASN A 224 27.76 4.24 -11.78
CA ASN A 224 27.60 5.64 -11.34
C ASN A 224 26.16 5.98 -10.89
N GLN A 225 25.19 5.06 -11.06
CA GLN A 225 23.78 5.29 -10.70
C GLN A 225 23.08 4.01 -10.24
N LEU A 226 22.24 4.14 -9.21
CA LEU A 226 21.32 3.10 -8.75
C LEU A 226 20.11 3.01 -9.69
N THR A 227 20.01 1.91 -10.44
CA THR A 227 18.86 1.63 -11.30
C THR A 227 18.27 0.25 -11.03
N GLY A 228 16.99 0.07 -11.39
CA GLY A 228 16.28 -1.21 -11.30
C GLY A 228 16.26 -1.81 -9.89
N GLU A 229 16.75 -3.04 -9.78
CA GLU A 229 16.72 -3.83 -8.54
C GLU A 229 17.55 -3.21 -7.41
N LYS A 230 18.70 -2.60 -7.71
CA LYS A 230 19.57 -2.01 -6.68
C LYS A 230 18.92 -0.80 -6.02
N LEU A 231 18.24 0.03 -6.81
CA LEU A 231 17.45 1.16 -6.30
C LEU A 231 16.34 0.66 -5.36
N PHE A 232 15.64 -0.41 -5.75
CA PHE A 232 14.62 -1.02 -4.90
C PHE A 232 15.20 -1.61 -3.61
N LYS A 233 16.35 -2.32 -3.69
CA LYS A 233 17.05 -2.83 -2.50
C LYS A 233 17.50 -1.72 -1.56
N CYS A 234 17.95 -0.59 -2.09
CA CYS A 234 18.28 0.59 -1.30
C CYS A 234 17.04 1.11 -0.54
N ALA A 235 15.91 1.28 -1.24
CA ALA A 235 14.65 1.65 -0.61
C ALA A 235 14.23 0.65 0.49
N VAL A 236 14.33 -0.65 0.24
CA VAL A 236 14.02 -1.70 1.22
C VAL A 236 14.93 -1.61 2.45
N ALA A 237 16.23 -1.42 2.27
CA ALA A 237 17.17 -1.30 3.38
C ALA A 237 16.88 -0.05 4.24
N VAL A 238 16.57 1.09 3.62
CA VAL A 238 16.16 2.31 4.34
C VAL A 238 14.85 2.08 5.10
N ASP A 239 13.85 1.47 4.47
CA ASP A 239 12.54 1.15 5.08
C ASP A 239 12.70 0.19 6.29
N VAL A 240 13.63 -0.78 6.20
CA VAL A 240 13.98 -1.68 7.32
C VAL A 240 14.66 -0.92 8.46
N ILE A 241 15.59 0.00 8.16
CA ILE A 241 16.20 0.86 9.19
C ILE A 241 15.12 1.67 9.91
N TYR A 242 14.14 2.19 9.18
CA TYR A 242 13.06 2.98 9.75
C TYR A 242 12.17 2.11 10.66
N GLY A 243 11.82 0.90 10.21
CA GLY A 243 11.05 -0.07 11.00
C GLY A 243 11.77 -0.57 12.26
N THR A 244 13.09 -0.68 12.23
CA THR A 244 13.87 -1.06 13.43
C THR A 244 14.03 0.11 14.40
N ARG A 245 14.03 1.35 13.93
CA ARG A 245 14.17 2.54 14.77
C ARG A 245 12.87 2.96 15.45
N HIS A 246 11.73 2.68 14.84
CA HIS A 246 10.44 3.07 15.41
C HIS A 246 9.39 1.96 15.32
N LEU A 247 9.02 1.38 16.46
CA LEU A 247 8.11 0.22 16.54
C LEU A 247 6.73 0.46 15.90
N LYS A 248 6.26 1.71 15.85
CA LYS A 248 4.97 2.07 15.21
C LYS A 248 5.09 2.40 13.72
N TYR A 249 6.29 2.37 13.15
CA TYR A 249 6.47 2.63 11.73
C TYR A 249 5.81 1.53 10.90
N VAL A 250 5.02 1.93 9.90
CA VAL A 250 4.43 1.00 8.93
C VAL A 250 5.17 1.19 7.62
N SER A 251 5.82 0.12 7.14
CA SER A 251 6.59 0.10 5.89
C SER A 251 5.78 0.60 4.70
N ALA A 252 6.28 1.65 4.03
CA ALA A 252 5.65 2.19 2.83
C ALA A 252 5.79 1.22 1.64
N ILE A 253 6.91 0.50 1.59
CA ILE A 253 7.19 -0.49 0.55
C ILE A 253 6.25 -1.68 0.66
N ASN A 254 6.04 -2.21 1.87
CA ASN A 254 5.10 -3.32 2.07
C ASN A 254 3.67 -2.91 1.74
N LEU A 255 3.28 -1.66 2.05
CA LEU A 255 1.99 -1.12 1.64
C LEU A 255 1.87 -1.06 0.10
N ALA A 256 2.88 -0.53 -0.59
CA ALA A 256 2.90 -0.42 -2.04
C ALA A 256 2.88 -1.81 -2.71
N ALA A 257 3.69 -2.75 -2.23
CA ALA A 257 3.68 -4.13 -2.69
C ALA A 257 2.31 -4.81 -2.50
N SER A 258 1.61 -4.49 -1.41
CA SER A 258 0.26 -5.01 -1.17
C SER A 258 -0.77 -4.41 -2.14
N ALA A 259 -0.69 -3.10 -2.40
CA ALA A 259 -1.51 -2.43 -3.40
C ALA A 259 -1.27 -2.98 -4.81
N ILE A 260 -0.01 -3.21 -5.20
CA ILE A 260 0.34 -3.81 -6.48
C ILE A 260 -0.26 -5.22 -6.58
N LYS A 261 -0.11 -6.07 -5.56
CA LYS A 261 -0.73 -7.40 -5.54
C LYS A 261 -2.24 -7.34 -5.69
N TYR A 262 -2.89 -6.41 -5.00
CA TYR A 262 -4.32 -6.17 -5.12
C TYR A 262 -4.70 -5.79 -6.56
N SER A 263 -4.00 -4.83 -7.16
CA SER A 263 -4.28 -4.33 -8.51
C SER A 263 -3.99 -5.35 -9.60
N VAL A 264 -2.95 -6.18 -9.45
CA VAL A 264 -2.66 -7.30 -10.37
C VAL A 264 -3.81 -8.31 -10.38
N ARG A 265 -4.43 -8.59 -9.22
CA ARG A 265 -5.60 -9.48 -9.17
C ARG A 265 -6.80 -8.92 -9.94
N LEU A 266 -7.06 -7.62 -9.82
CA LEU A 266 -8.09 -6.94 -10.60
C LEU A 266 -7.75 -6.96 -12.10
N HIS A 267 -6.51 -6.64 -12.47
CA HIS A 267 -6.06 -6.63 -13.85
C HIS A 267 -6.23 -8.00 -14.52
N ASN A 268 -5.84 -9.08 -13.83
CA ASN A 268 -6.01 -10.45 -14.34
C ASN A 268 -7.49 -10.80 -14.52
N TYR A 269 -8.36 -10.38 -13.60
CA TYR A 269 -9.80 -10.61 -13.73
C TYR A 269 -10.39 -9.83 -14.90
N LEU A 270 -10.07 -8.55 -15.04
CA LEU A 270 -10.49 -7.73 -16.17
C LEU A 270 -9.98 -8.29 -17.50
N SER A 271 -8.74 -8.78 -17.54
CA SER A 271 -8.20 -9.41 -18.74
C SER A 271 -9.02 -10.64 -19.16
N ALA A 272 -9.43 -11.47 -18.19
CA ALA A 272 -10.28 -12.64 -18.47
C ALA A 272 -11.66 -12.21 -18.99
N ILE A 273 -12.32 -11.27 -18.31
CA ILE A 273 -13.63 -10.76 -18.69
C ILE A 273 -13.63 -10.06 -20.05
N LEU A 274 -12.60 -9.26 -20.35
CA LEU A 274 -12.45 -8.62 -21.66
C LEU A 274 -12.23 -9.65 -22.76
N THR A 275 -11.41 -10.68 -22.50
CA THR A 275 -11.20 -11.77 -23.46
C THR A 275 -12.51 -12.48 -23.77
N GLU A 276 -13.29 -12.80 -22.76
CA GLU A 276 -14.59 -13.45 -22.91
C GLU A 276 -15.58 -12.57 -23.68
N ALA A 277 -15.70 -11.29 -23.33
CA ALA A 277 -16.56 -10.35 -24.04
C ALA A 277 -16.11 -10.14 -25.50
N SER A 278 -14.81 -10.16 -25.78
CA SER A 278 -14.27 -10.08 -27.14
C SER A 278 -14.56 -11.34 -27.95
N ILE A 279 -14.50 -12.52 -27.33
CA ILE A 279 -14.90 -13.77 -27.98
C ILE A 279 -16.38 -13.67 -28.36
N GLU A 280 -17.24 -13.31 -27.40
CA GLU A 280 -18.69 -13.16 -27.62
C GLU A 280 -19.02 -12.13 -28.71
N LYS A 281 -18.28 -11.02 -28.80
CA LYS A 281 -18.45 -10.01 -29.86
C LYS A 281 -18.14 -10.58 -31.26
N ASN A 282 -17.16 -11.47 -31.34
CA ASN A 282 -16.67 -12.01 -32.61
C ASN A 282 -17.38 -13.31 -33.03
N GLU A 283 -18.31 -13.84 -32.23
CA GLU A 283 -19.13 -14.98 -32.63
C GLU A 283 -20.12 -14.56 -33.73
N ASP A 284 -20.32 -15.44 -34.73
CA ASP A 284 -21.28 -15.24 -35.83
C ASP A 284 -22.71 -14.96 -35.34
N THR A 285 -23.00 -15.36 -34.10
CA THR A 285 -24.30 -15.23 -33.47
C THR A 285 -24.12 -14.94 -31.99
N ASN A 286 -24.37 -13.70 -31.56
CA ASN A 286 -24.29 -13.34 -30.15
C ASN A 286 -25.44 -13.98 -29.37
N VAL A 287 -25.14 -15.03 -28.61
CA VAL A 287 -26.12 -15.86 -27.88
C VAL A 287 -27.04 -15.01 -26.99
N ILE A 288 -26.52 -13.97 -26.33
CA ILE A 288 -27.32 -13.09 -25.47
C ILE A 288 -28.30 -12.25 -26.30
N ASN A 289 -27.85 -11.64 -27.39
CA ASN A 289 -28.69 -10.83 -28.28
C ASN A 289 -29.77 -11.68 -28.96
N ASP A 290 -29.42 -12.88 -29.42
CA ASP A 290 -30.33 -13.83 -30.01
C ASP A 290 -31.43 -14.27 -29.04
N LEU A 291 -31.07 -14.58 -27.80
CA LEU A 291 -32.03 -14.94 -26.75
C LEU A 291 -32.96 -13.76 -26.41
N ILE A 292 -32.48 -12.50 -26.48
CA ILE A 292 -33.32 -11.31 -26.32
C ILE A 292 -34.34 -11.19 -27.46
N VAL A 293 -33.92 -11.42 -28.72
CA VAL A 293 -34.79 -11.37 -29.90
C VAL A 293 -35.86 -12.47 -29.86
N ASN A 294 -35.48 -13.70 -29.53
CA ASN A 294 -36.40 -14.83 -29.45
C ASN A 294 -37.46 -14.67 -28.34
N GLN A 295 -37.12 -13.99 -27.23
CA GLN A 295 -38.10 -13.66 -26.19
C GLN A 295 -39.14 -12.62 -26.64
N LYS A 296 -38.77 -11.65 -27.50
CA LYS A 296 -39.71 -10.64 -28.03
C LYS A 296 -40.78 -11.25 -28.95
N ILE A 297 -40.40 -12.21 -29.80
CA ILE A 297 -41.28 -12.84 -30.80
C ILE A 297 -42.44 -13.63 -30.18
N LYS A 298 -42.29 -14.15 -28.95
CA LYS A 298 -43.36 -14.87 -28.24
C LYS A 298 -44.38 -13.97 -27.53
N THR A 299 -43.98 -12.78 -27.08
CA THR A 299 -44.89 -11.83 -26.42
C THR A 299 -45.91 -11.24 -27.38
N ASP A 300 -45.54 -11.04 -28.66
CA ASP A 300 -46.45 -10.46 -29.66
C ASP A 300 -47.56 -11.43 -30.12
N LYS A 301 -47.49 -12.72 -29.75
CA LYS A 301 -48.53 -13.73 -30.05
C LYS A 301 -49.56 -13.94 -28.93
N LYS A 302 -49.44 -13.28 -27.78
CA LYS A 302 -50.42 -13.35 -26.68
C LYS A 302 -50.92 -11.95 -26.30
N ASN A 303 -51.68 -11.32 -27.20
CA ASN A 303 -52.49 -10.16 -26.83
C ASN A 303 -53.77 -10.64 -26.15
N GLY A 304 -53.83 -10.48 -24.81
CA GLY A 304 -55.07 -10.63 -24.05
C GLY A 304 -55.00 -11.56 -22.83
N ALA A 305 -54.02 -11.41 -21.94
CA ALA A 305 -54.14 -11.83 -20.53
C ALA A 305 -52.97 -11.25 -19.71
N VAL A 306 -53.26 -10.85 -18.47
CA VAL A 306 -52.32 -10.35 -17.46
C VAL A 306 -50.98 -11.07 -17.49
N ASN A 307 -49.88 -10.31 -17.43
CA ASN A 307 -48.48 -10.73 -17.45
C ASN A 307 -48.19 -11.95 -16.57
N VAL A 308 -48.31 -13.16 -17.13
CA VAL A 308 -47.77 -14.39 -16.57
C VAL A 308 -46.50 -14.72 -17.36
N LEU A 309 -45.34 -14.57 -16.71
CA LEU A 309 -44.06 -14.99 -17.26
C LEU A 309 -44.02 -16.54 -17.41
N PRO A 310 -43.37 -17.07 -18.46
CA PRO A 310 -43.24 -18.51 -18.69
C PRO A 310 -42.44 -19.21 -17.57
N THR A 311 -42.80 -20.47 -17.33
CA THR A 311 -42.32 -21.28 -16.21
C THR A 311 -40.95 -21.91 -16.51
N ILE A 312 -40.17 -22.25 -15.47
CA ILE A 312 -38.82 -22.86 -15.58
C ILE A 312 -38.79 -24.07 -16.53
N ALA A 313 -39.86 -24.87 -16.57
CA ALA A 313 -39.96 -26.04 -17.44
C ALA A 313 -40.03 -25.67 -18.94
N GLU A 314 -40.72 -24.59 -19.30
CA GLU A 314 -40.93 -24.17 -20.69
C GLU A 314 -39.64 -23.59 -21.29
N ILE A 315 -38.83 -22.93 -20.45
CA ILE A 315 -37.56 -22.33 -20.82
C ILE A 315 -36.43 -23.37 -20.91
N GLN A 316 -36.38 -24.33 -19.98
CA GLN A 316 -35.40 -25.41 -20.02
C GLN A 316 -35.57 -26.25 -21.29
N GLN A 317 -36.82 -26.48 -21.71
CA GLN A 317 -37.13 -27.14 -22.99
C GLN A 317 -36.60 -26.38 -24.21
N GLU A 318 -36.58 -25.04 -24.18
CA GLU A 318 -36.04 -24.23 -25.28
C GLU A 318 -34.51 -24.19 -25.30
N ILE A 319 -33.87 -24.16 -24.13
CA ILE A 319 -32.41 -24.28 -24.02
C ILE A 319 -31.97 -25.63 -24.59
N ASP A 320 -32.62 -26.72 -24.18
CA ASP A 320 -32.26 -28.07 -24.62
C ASP A 320 -32.48 -28.27 -26.13
N GLN A 321 -33.52 -27.65 -26.71
CA GLN A 321 -33.78 -27.67 -28.16
C GLN A 321 -32.78 -26.83 -28.98
N THR A 322 -32.24 -25.76 -28.41
CA THR A 322 -31.28 -24.87 -29.10
C THR A 322 -29.86 -25.43 -29.03
N ILE A 323 -29.48 -26.03 -27.90
CA ILE A 323 -28.18 -26.72 -27.71
C ILE A 323 -28.12 -27.99 -28.58
N SER A 324 -29.23 -28.70 -28.79
CA SER A 324 -29.26 -29.89 -29.65
C SER A 324 -28.94 -29.63 -31.13
N LYS A 325 -28.91 -28.36 -31.59
CA LYS A 325 -28.53 -27.99 -32.96
C LYS A 325 -27.05 -27.62 -33.15
N LYS A 326 -26.27 -27.47 -32.06
CA LYS A 326 -24.81 -27.28 -32.11
C LYS A 326 -24.10 -28.54 -31.60
N LYS A 327 -24.03 -29.58 -32.43
CA LYS A 327 -23.09 -30.69 -32.21
C LYS A 327 -21.71 -30.26 -32.70
N ASP A 328 -20.70 -30.59 -31.89
CA ASP A 328 -19.26 -30.35 -32.04
C ASP A 328 -18.72 -28.97 -31.66
N ILE A 329 -18.74 -28.65 -30.35
CA ILE A 329 -17.63 -27.93 -29.71
C ILE A 329 -17.22 -28.71 -28.46
N SER A 330 -16.48 -29.81 -28.66
CA SER A 330 -15.85 -30.54 -27.58
C SER A 330 -14.61 -29.79 -27.07
N LYS A 331 -14.72 -29.14 -25.91
CA LYS A 331 -13.81 -29.20 -24.75
C LYS A 331 -14.13 -28.04 -23.80
N PRO A 332 -14.65 -28.28 -22.59
CA PRO A 332 -14.65 -27.25 -21.56
C PRO A 332 -13.20 -26.84 -21.27
N LEU A 333 -12.91 -25.54 -21.31
CA LEU A 333 -11.63 -24.97 -20.95
C LEU A 333 -11.33 -25.31 -19.48
N VAL A 334 -10.59 -26.39 -19.26
CA VAL A 334 -10.01 -26.72 -17.96
C VAL A 334 -8.95 -25.66 -17.65
N PHE A 335 -9.22 -24.82 -16.65
CA PHE A 335 -8.22 -23.92 -16.06
C PHE A 335 -7.03 -24.74 -15.56
N LYS A 336 -5.94 -24.76 -16.34
CA LYS A 336 -4.66 -25.35 -15.91
C LYS A 336 -3.91 -24.32 -15.07
N PHE A 337 -3.74 -24.63 -13.79
CA PHE A 337 -2.80 -23.92 -12.94
C PHE A 337 -1.38 -24.05 -13.50
N TYR A 338 -0.69 -22.93 -13.63
CA TYR A 338 0.73 -22.89 -13.95
C TYR A 338 1.54 -23.51 -12.80
N HIS A 339 2.12 -24.69 -13.04
CA HIS A 339 3.07 -25.32 -12.14
C HIS A 339 4.50 -25.01 -12.63
N PRO A 340 5.33 -24.30 -11.85
CA PRO A 340 6.75 -24.20 -12.15
C PRO A 340 7.37 -25.59 -12.03
N LYS A 341 8.03 -26.05 -13.09
CA LYS A 341 8.86 -27.26 -13.03
C LYS A 341 10.07 -26.97 -12.15
N VAL A 342 10.11 -27.54 -10.95
CA VAL A 342 11.33 -27.60 -10.14
C VAL A 342 11.72 -29.07 -10.03
N ASN A 343 12.84 -29.40 -10.68
CA ASN A 343 13.50 -30.68 -10.54
C ASN A 343 14.32 -30.72 -9.23
N VAL A 344 14.47 -31.95 -8.73
CA VAL A 344 15.60 -32.49 -7.96
C VAL A 344 15.41 -32.74 -6.45
N SER A 345 15.77 -34.00 -6.15
CA SER A 345 16.25 -34.71 -4.96
C SER A 345 15.40 -34.83 -3.69
N LYS A 346 15.03 -36.09 -3.44
CA LYS A 346 14.66 -36.68 -2.16
C LYS A 346 15.77 -36.42 -1.12
N ASN A 347 15.39 -35.97 0.08
CA ASN A 347 15.58 -36.71 1.33
C ASN A 347 15.17 -35.87 2.55
N SER A 348 14.17 -36.35 3.29
CA SER A 348 14.23 -36.60 4.74
C SER A 348 12.82 -36.78 5.28
N THR A 349 12.66 -37.89 5.99
CA THR A 349 11.45 -38.38 6.64
C THR A 349 11.33 -37.77 8.03
N ASN A 350 10.25 -37.04 8.28
CA ASN A 350 9.65 -36.96 9.61
C ASN A 350 8.14 -37.08 9.42
N LEU A 351 7.60 -38.20 9.91
CA LEU A 351 6.24 -38.65 9.69
C LEU A 351 5.27 -37.79 10.53
N VAL A 352 4.75 -36.71 9.94
CA VAL A 352 3.67 -35.91 10.53
C VAL A 352 2.38 -36.73 10.52
N ASN A 353 1.79 -36.93 11.69
CA ASN A 353 0.54 -37.68 11.86
C ASN A 353 -0.64 -36.95 11.16
N PRO A 354 -1.31 -37.55 10.15
CA PRO A 354 -2.31 -36.82 9.39
C PRO A 354 -3.66 -36.69 10.13
N LEU A 355 -4.18 -35.47 10.19
CA LEU A 355 -5.46 -35.06 10.79
C LEU A 355 -6.58 -34.80 9.77
N SER A 356 -6.26 -34.82 8.47
CA SER A 356 -7.24 -34.79 7.38
C SER A 356 -7.12 -36.03 6.49
N ILE A 357 -8.27 -36.49 5.98
CA ILE A 357 -8.35 -37.56 4.98
C ILE A 357 -7.75 -37.08 3.64
N THR A 358 -7.78 -35.77 3.38
CA THR A 358 -7.19 -35.12 2.19
C THR A 358 -5.72 -34.72 2.37
N GLN A 359 -5.11 -35.03 3.52
CA GLN A 359 -3.74 -34.65 3.83
C GLN A 359 -2.75 -35.50 3.04
N LYS A 360 -1.89 -34.83 2.26
CA LYS A 360 -0.79 -35.51 1.58
C LYS A 360 0.13 -36.20 2.60
N SER A 361 0.61 -37.38 2.23
CA SER A 361 1.67 -38.09 2.96
C SER A 361 2.98 -37.30 2.99
N LYS A 362 3.19 -36.40 2.01
CA LYS A 362 4.28 -35.41 1.97
C LYS A 362 3.73 -34.02 1.60
N PRO A 363 3.79 -33.02 2.50
CA PRO A 363 3.38 -31.66 2.16
C PRO A 363 4.24 -31.06 1.04
N GLN A 364 3.72 -30.05 0.34
CA GLN A 364 4.53 -29.26 -0.59
C GLN A 364 5.63 -28.50 0.17
N ASN A 365 6.76 -28.24 -0.49
CA ASN A 365 7.87 -27.49 0.09
C ASN A 365 7.37 -26.15 0.68
N ASN A 366 7.85 -25.81 1.88
CA ASN A 366 7.50 -24.61 2.65
C ASN A 366 6.04 -24.55 3.19
N VAL A 367 5.31 -25.67 3.21
CA VAL A 367 4.00 -25.76 3.88
C VAL A 367 4.16 -26.49 5.21
N ASN A 368 4.02 -25.76 6.32
CA ASN A 368 4.01 -26.35 7.65
C ASN A 368 2.61 -26.90 7.97
N LEU A 369 2.57 -28.16 8.41
CA LEU A 369 1.37 -28.79 8.94
C LEU A 369 1.32 -28.53 10.45
N SER A 370 0.25 -27.87 10.91
CA SER A 370 0.07 -27.57 12.33
C SER A 370 -0.59 -28.74 13.06
N ASP A 371 -0.11 -29.03 14.26
CA ASP A 371 -0.79 -29.94 15.19
C ASP A 371 -2.06 -29.28 15.74
N ILE A 372 -3.16 -30.04 15.78
CA ILE A 372 -4.42 -29.59 16.37
C ILE A 372 -4.66 -30.36 17.66
N LEU A 373 -4.86 -29.62 18.75
CA LEU A 373 -5.23 -30.17 20.04
C LEU A 373 -6.61 -29.65 20.43
N VAL A 374 -7.55 -30.56 20.69
CA VAL A 374 -8.91 -30.23 21.12
C VAL A 374 -8.98 -30.41 22.63
N PRO A 375 -9.04 -29.33 23.43
CA PRO A 375 -9.17 -29.42 24.88
C PRO A 375 -10.57 -29.89 25.29
N ASP A 376 -10.72 -30.28 26.56
CA ASP A 376 -12.03 -30.59 27.15
C ASP A 376 -12.97 -29.35 27.02
N PRO A 377 -14.24 -29.53 26.63
CA PRO A 377 -15.14 -28.42 26.40
C PRO A 377 -15.59 -27.81 27.73
N LEU A 378 -15.69 -26.47 27.76
CA LEU A 378 -16.26 -25.75 28.89
C LEU A 378 -17.79 -25.76 28.82
N PRO A 379 -18.51 -26.04 29.92
CA PRO A 379 -19.98 -26.04 29.98
C PRO A 379 -20.56 -24.61 30.01
N ILE A 380 -20.04 -23.71 29.18
CA ILE A 380 -20.32 -22.28 29.25
C ILE A 380 -20.51 -21.75 27.83
N ASN A 381 -21.63 -21.06 27.62
CA ASN A 381 -21.89 -20.35 26.36
C ASN A 381 -21.19 -18.97 26.37
N PRO A 382 -20.24 -18.68 25.47
CA PRO A 382 -19.48 -17.41 25.43
C PRO A 382 -20.28 -16.20 24.90
N ASN A 383 -21.59 -16.15 25.12
CA ASN A 383 -22.48 -15.07 24.70
C ASN A 383 -22.62 -13.95 25.76
N SER A 384 -21.79 -13.93 26.80
CA SER A 384 -21.75 -12.85 27.78
C SER A 384 -20.31 -12.49 28.14
N ILE A 385 -20.08 -11.25 28.58
CA ILE A 385 -18.76 -10.76 29.00
C ILE A 385 -18.17 -11.67 30.09
N ALA A 386 -18.95 -12.01 31.11
CA ALA A 386 -18.51 -12.88 32.20
C ALA A 386 -18.11 -14.29 31.71
N ASN A 387 -18.85 -14.83 30.74
CA ASN A 387 -18.56 -16.15 30.18
C ASN A 387 -17.31 -16.14 29.30
N VAL A 388 -17.13 -15.10 28.47
CA VAL A 388 -15.89 -14.93 27.69
C VAL A 388 -14.69 -14.80 28.63
N GLN A 389 -14.84 -14.11 29.75
CA GLN A 389 -13.77 -13.99 30.74
C GLN A 389 -13.37 -15.37 31.32
N LYS A 390 -14.35 -16.19 31.72
CA LYS A 390 -14.10 -17.57 32.18
C LYS A 390 -13.40 -18.43 31.13
N VAL A 391 -13.76 -18.28 29.86
CA VAL A 391 -13.10 -18.99 28.74
C VAL A 391 -11.63 -18.56 28.62
N LEU A 392 -11.34 -17.26 28.70
CA LEU A 392 -9.97 -16.75 28.64
C LEU A 392 -9.13 -17.17 29.85
N ASP A 393 -9.72 -17.22 31.04
CA ASP A 393 -9.05 -17.74 32.25
C ASP A 393 -8.67 -19.21 32.10
N HIS A 394 -9.57 -20.02 31.51
CA HIS A 394 -9.29 -21.42 31.19
C HIS A 394 -8.18 -21.54 30.14
N ILE A 395 -8.19 -20.71 29.10
CA ILE A 395 -7.12 -20.67 28.09
C ILE A 395 -5.76 -20.36 28.75
N LYS A 396 -5.68 -19.40 29.69
CA LYS A 396 -4.43 -19.13 30.43
C LYS A 396 -3.94 -20.34 31.23
N GLU A 397 -4.85 -21.13 31.78
CA GLU A 397 -4.53 -22.34 32.53
C GLU A 397 -3.96 -23.42 31.60
N ILE A 398 -4.71 -23.82 30.55
CA ILE A 398 -4.33 -24.93 29.67
C ILE A 398 -3.11 -24.60 28.79
N SER A 399 -2.89 -23.32 28.50
CA SER A 399 -1.70 -22.85 27.78
C SER A 399 -0.47 -22.68 28.66
N LYS A 400 -0.62 -22.91 29.97
CA LYS A 400 0.41 -22.79 31.01
C LYS A 400 1.01 -21.38 31.16
N ILE A 401 0.26 -20.35 30.75
CA ILE A 401 0.66 -18.95 30.96
C ILE A 401 0.72 -18.63 32.44
N LYS A 402 -0.26 -19.10 33.23
CA LYS A 402 -0.26 -18.92 34.69
C LYS A 402 0.94 -19.55 35.40
N LYS A 403 1.51 -20.61 34.81
CA LYS A 403 2.70 -21.30 35.35
C LYS A 403 4.02 -20.64 34.92
N GLY A 404 3.97 -19.60 34.10
CA GLY A 404 5.16 -18.93 33.56
C GLY A 404 5.90 -19.70 32.44
N GLU A 405 5.46 -20.92 32.10
CA GLU A 405 6.05 -21.74 31.03
C GLU A 405 5.83 -21.13 29.63
N ARG A 406 4.76 -20.34 29.47
CA ARG A 406 4.45 -19.61 28.23
C ARG A 406 4.22 -18.13 28.53
N LYS A 407 4.87 -17.25 27.77
CA LYS A 407 4.76 -15.79 27.97
C LYS A 407 3.49 -15.17 27.39
N TRP A 408 3.02 -15.66 26.25
CA TRP A 408 1.83 -15.12 25.57
C TRP A 408 1.19 -16.17 24.65
N ILE A 409 -0.06 -15.92 24.24
CA ILE A 409 -0.79 -16.74 23.28
C ILE A 409 -1.68 -15.88 22.38
N ALA A 410 -1.85 -16.31 21.12
CA ALA A 410 -2.85 -15.75 20.22
C ALA A 410 -4.17 -16.55 20.32
N VAL A 411 -5.29 -15.87 20.46
CA VAL A 411 -6.63 -16.46 20.55
C VAL A 411 -7.49 -15.89 19.43
N ILE A 412 -7.98 -16.78 18.58
CA ILE A 412 -8.93 -16.41 17.53
C ILE A 412 -10.34 -16.47 18.08
N CYS A 413 -11.07 -15.41 17.84
CA CYS A 413 -12.43 -15.24 18.30
C CYS A 413 -13.34 -14.89 17.13
N ASP A 414 -14.53 -15.47 17.14
CA ASP A 414 -15.62 -15.03 16.29
C ASP A 414 -16.13 -13.65 16.75
N ARG A 415 -17.06 -13.09 15.97
CA ARG A 415 -17.61 -11.74 16.13
C ARG A 415 -17.93 -11.34 17.58
N ILE A 416 -18.81 -12.10 18.25
CA ILE A 416 -19.34 -11.74 19.57
C ILE A 416 -18.28 -11.92 20.67
N PRO A 417 -17.59 -13.09 20.78
CA PRO A 417 -16.53 -13.25 21.76
C PRO A 417 -15.40 -12.23 21.61
N TYR A 418 -15.00 -11.90 20.38
CA TYR A 418 -13.97 -10.88 20.13
C TYR A 418 -14.42 -9.52 20.66
N HIS A 419 -15.63 -9.07 20.29
CA HIS A 419 -16.16 -7.78 20.73
C HIS A 419 -16.28 -7.68 22.25
N TYR A 420 -16.68 -8.76 22.94
CA TYR A 420 -16.70 -8.78 24.39
C TYR A 420 -15.30 -8.78 25.00
N ALA A 421 -14.38 -9.60 24.49
CA ALA A 421 -13.01 -9.69 24.99
C ALA A 421 -12.27 -8.34 24.90
N GLN A 422 -12.53 -7.54 23.85
CA GLN A 422 -11.95 -6.21 23.71
C GLN A 422 -12.29 -5.26 24.87
N LYS A 423 -13.45 -5.40 25.50
CA LYS A 423 -13.88 -4.52 26.61
C LYS A 423 -13.06 -4.70 27.89
N PHE A 424 -12.37 -5.83 28.03
CA PHE A 424 -11.57 -6.15 29.21
C PHE A 424 -10.19 -6.72 28.86
N LYS A 425 -9.74 -6.52 27.62
CA LYS A 425 -8.46 -7.01 27.10
C LYS A 425 -7.26 -6.59 27.95
N ASN A 426 -7.32 -5.40 28.56
CA ASN A 426 -6.24 -4.91 29.43
C ASN A 426 -6.00 -5.80 30.67
N LYS A 427 -6.97 -6.64 31.05
CA LYS A 427 -6.80 -7.65 32.13
C LYS A 427 -6.01 -8.89 31.67
N TYR A 428 -5.80 -9.05 30.37
CA TYR A 428 -5.17 -10.21 29.74
C TYR A 428 -4.05 -9.76 28.78
N PRO A 429 -3.00 -9.04 29.26
CA PRO A 429 -1.93 -8.54 28.40
C PRO A 429 -1.15 -9.66 27.69
N GLU A 430 -1.20 -10.89 28.20
CA GLU A 430 -0.56 -12.07 27.61
C GLU A 430 -1.38 -12.72 26.50
N ILE A 431 -2.62 -12.26 26.26
CA ILE A 431 -3.51 -12.78 25.23
C ILE A 431 -3.66 -11.78 24.09
N LEU A 432 -3.27 -12.22 22.89
CA LEU A 432 -3.44 -11.48 21.64
C LEU A 432 -4.72 -11.95 20.96
N LEU A 433 -5.70 -11.06 20.83
CA LEU A 433 -6.99 -11.39 20.21
C LEU A 433 -6.87 -11.24 18.70
N ILE A 434 -7.31 -12.24 17.94
CA ILE A 434 -7.31 -12.21 16.47
C ILE A 434 -8.74 -12.42 15.97
N PRO A 435 -9.26 -11.58 15.06
CA PRO A 435 -10.57 -11.80 14.48
C PRO A 435 -10.58 -13.03 13.56
N GLY A 436 -11.63 -13.85 13.65
CA GLY A 436 -11.86 -15.01 12.81
C GLY A 436 -12.07 -14.65 11.33
N PRO A 437 -11.19 -15.12 10.40
CA PRO A 437 -11.31 -14.80 8.98
C PRO A 437 -12.60 -15.32 8.29
N LEU A 438 -13.12 -16.49 8.64
CA LEU A 438 -14.36 -17.03 8.06
C LEU A 438 -15.55 -16.13 8.42
N HIS A 439 -15.65 -15.74 9.68
CA HIS A 439 -16.74 -14.88 10.13
C HIS A 439 -16.62 -13.47 9.57
N GLU A 440 -15.40 -12.96 9.39
CA GLU A 440 -15.15 -11.70 8.71
C GLU A 440 -15.59 -11.76 7.24
N GLU A 441 -15.18 -12.79 6.49
CA GLU A 441 -15.61 -13.04 5.10
C GLU A 441 -17.13 -13.09 4.97
N MET A 442 -17.80 -13.87 5.82
CA MET A 442 -19.25 -14.00 5.81
C MET A 442 -19.97 -12.65 6.01
N ASN A 443 -19.43 -11.79 6.87
CA ASN A 443 -20.03 -10.49 7.12
C ASN A 443 -19.65 -9.46 6.07
N MET A 444 -18.51 -9.59 5.39
CA MET A 444 -18.18 -8.78 4.23
C MET A 444 -19.16 -9.08 3.09
N LEU A 445 -19.43 -10.37 2.82
CA LEU A 445 -20.45 -10.80 1.86
C LEU A 445 -21.83 -10.27 2.24
N LYS A 446 -22.22 -10.36 3.51
CA LYS A 446 -23.49 -9.82 4.00
C LYS A 446 -23.60 -8.30 3.78
N ALA A 447 -22.55 -7.54 4.11
CA ALA A 447 -22.52 -6.10 3.92
C ALA A 447 -22.62 -5.72 2.43
N PHE A 448 -21.92 -6.46 1.56
CA PHE A 448 -22.00 -6.27 0.12
C PHE A 448 -23.39 -6.55 -0.44
N VAL A 449 -24.02 -7.63 0.03
CA VAL A 449 -25.38 -8.00 -0.33
C VAL A 449 -26.37 -6.95 0.15
N GLU A 450 -26.27 -6.48 1.40
CA GLU A 450 -27.12 -5.42 1.94
C GLU A 450 -27.02 -4.14 1.11
N LEU A 451 -25.83 -3.81 0.60
CA LEU A 451 -25.59 -2.66 -0.28
C LEU A 451 -26.23 -2.84 -1.68
N ASN A 452 -26.33 -4.08 -2.14
CA ASN A 452 -26.79 -4.42 -3.50
C ASN A 452 -28.16 -5.11 -3.50
N TRP A 453 -28.88 -5.08 -2.38
CA TRP A 453 -30.08 -5.90 -2.14
C TRP A 453 -31.12 -5.74 -3.25
N TYR A 454 -31.44 -4.49 -3.61
CA TYR A 454 -32.40 -4.12 -4.66
C TYR A 454 -31.96 -4.49 -6.09
N ASN A 455 -30.74 -5.01 -6.30
CA ASN A 455 -30.25 -5.44 -7.60
C ASN A 455 -29.90 -6.94 -7.64
N ILE A 456 -29.55 -7.54 -6.50
CA ILE A 456 -29.24 -8.98 -6.39
C ILE A 456 -30.51 -9.82 -6.36
N ILE A 457 -31.62 -9.27 -5.86
CA ILE A 457 -32.90 -9.99 -5.74
C ILE A 457 -33.78 -9.62 -6.92
N SER A 458 -33.33 -9.95 -8.13
CA SER A 458 -34.34 -10.33 -9.11
C SER A 458 -35.04 -11.58 -8.55
N LEU A 459 -36.37 -11.66 -8.64
CA LEU A 459 -37.20 -12.76 -8.11
C LEU A 459 -36.66 -14.17 -8.47
N LYS A 460 -35.84 -14.27 -9.53
CA LYS A 460 -35.23 -15.52 -10.01
C LYS A 460 -33.93 -15.91 -9.28
N LEU A 461 -33.05 -14.96 -8.91
CA LEU A 461 -31.86 -15.28 -8.09
C LEU A 461 -32.26 -15.81 -6.70
N LEU A 462 -33.39 -15.31 -6.16
CA LEU A 462 -33.97 -15.80 -4.91
C LEU A 462 -34.37 -17.28 -4.98
N SER A 463 -34.81 -17.77 -6.14
CA SER A 463 -35.13 -19.20 -6.33
C SER A 463 -33.88 -20.08 -6.27
N TYR A 464 -32.74 -19.58 -6.77
CA TYR A 464 -31.44 -20.23 -6.64
C TYR A 464 -30.98 -20.27 -5.17
N PHE A 465 -31.18 -19.18 -4.41
CA PHE A 465 -30.91 -19.15 -2.97
C PHE A 465 -31.65 -20.26 -2.20
N LYS A 466 -32.93 -20.51 -2.51
CA LYS A 466 -33.72 -21.55 -1.84
C LYS A 466 -33.19 -22.97 -2.09
N LYS A 467 -32.46 -23.19 -3.18
CA LYS A 467 -31.85 -24.50 -3.50
C LYS A 467 -30.54 -24.75 -2.73
N CYS A 468 -29.94 -23.73 -2.12
CA CYS A 468 -28.67 -23.87 -1.42
C CYS A 468 -28.88 -24.32 0.04
N ILE A 469 -28.38 -25.51 0.39
CA ILE A 469 -28.46 -26.08 1.76
C ILE A 469 -27.64 -25.28 2.78
N ASN A 470 -26.56 -24.61 2.33
CA ASN A 470 -25.69 -23.82 3.19
C ASN A 470 -25.75 -22.35 2.79
N HIS A 471 -26.30 -21.51 3.68
CA HIS A 471 -26.49 -20.08 3.46
C HIS A 471 -25.20 -19.33 3.09
N TYR A 472 -24.05 -19.64 3.70
CA TYR A 472 -22.77 -18.99 3.35
C TYR A 472 -22.34 -19.35 1.92
N LYS A 473 -22.44 -20.63 1.54
CA LYS A 473 -22.14 -21.07 0.16
C LYS A 473 -23.13 -20.50 -0.85
N ALA A 474 -24.37 -20.24 -0.43
CA ALA A 474 -25.38 -19.55 -1.25
C ALA A 474 -24.94 -18.12 -1.56
N TRP A 475 -24.49 -17.37 -0.54
CA TRP A 475 -24.00 -16.01 -0.71
C TRP A 475 -22.77 -15.95 -1.61
N ASP A 476 -21.78 -16.82 -1.40
CA ASP A 476 -20.60 -16.91 -2.25
C ASP A 476 -21.01 -17.20 -3.72
N SER A 477 -21.89 -18.18 -3.96
CA SER A 477 -22.34 -18.53 -5.32
C SER A 477 -23.07 -17.38 -6.03
N VAL A 478 -23.96 -16.70 -5.33
CA VAL A 478 -24.68 -15.53 -5.87
C VAL A 478 -23.73 -14.37 -6.16
N CYS A 479 -22.78 -14.11 -5.27
CA CYS A 479 -21.76 -13.09 -5.51
C CYS A 479 -20.95 -13.40 -6.78
N ASN A 480 -20.65 -14.67 -7.08
CA ASN A 480 -19.98 -15.02 -8.34
C ASN A 480 -20.85 -14.81 -9.58
N ILE A 481 -22.12 -15.25 -9.55
CA ILE A 481 -23.09 -15.00 -10.65
C ILE A 481 -23.20 -13.50 -10.90
N TYR A 482 -23.41 -12.73 -9.84
CA TYR A 482 -23.55 -11.28 -9.91
C TYR A 482 -22.27 -10.62 -10.41
N ARG A 483 -21.10 -11.01 -9.90
CA ARG A 483 -19.79 -10.48 -10.31
C ARG A 483 -19.55 -10.69 -11.80
N HIS A 484 -19.72 -11.92 -12.28
CA HIS A 484 -19.46 -12.26 -13.68
C HIS A 484 -20.43 -11.49 -14.58
N SER A 485 -21.73 -11.59 -14.30
CA SER A 485 -22.75 -10.96 -15.13
C SER A 485 -22.58 -9.46 -15.23
N VAL A 486 -22.45 -8.77 -14.09
CA VAL A 486 -22.30 -7.31 -14.07
C VAL A 486 -20.96 -6.90 -14.65
N ALA A 487 -19.87 -7.65 -14.44
CA ALA A 487 -18.57 -7.34 -15.05
C ALA A 487 -18.62 -7.45 -16.58
N MET A 488 -19.23 -8.50 -17.14
CA MET A 488 -19.42 -8.66 -18.58
C MET A 488 -20.21 -7.50 -19.18
N GLU A 489 -21.28 -7.08 -18.52
CA GLU A 489 -22.10 -5.96 -18.99
C GLU A 489 -21.47 -4.58 -18.76
N LEU A 490 -20.60 -4.42 -17.75
CA LEU A 490 -19.83 -3.18 -17.53
C LEU A 490 -18.73 -3.00 -18.58
N VAL A 491 -18.09 -4.08 -19.04
CA VAL A 491 -17.08 -3.99 -20.10
C VAL A 491 -17.68 -3.92 -21.50
N TRP A 492 -18.92 -4.39 -21.67
CA TRP A 492 -19.55 -4.55 -22.98
C TRP A 492 -19.55 -3.27 -23.83
N PRO A 493 -19.94 -2.08 -23.34
CA PRO A 493 -19.95 -0.86 -24.16
C PRO A 493 -18.56 -0.46 -24.67
N TYR A 494 -17.51 -0.75 -23.89
CA TYR A 494 -16.13 -0.54 -24.30
C TYR A 494 -15.69 -1.56 -25.36
N VAL A 495 -15.99 -2.84 -25.16
CA VAL A 495 -15.65 -3.92 -26.10
C VAL A 495 -16.40 -3.74 -27.42
N ASP A 496 -17.67 -3.34 -27.39
CA ASP A 496 -18.47 -3.08 -28.57
C ASP A 496 -17.89 -1.93 -29.42
N SER A 497 -17.50 -0.83 -28.76
CA SER A 497 -16.94 0.36 -29.42
C SER A 497 -15.46 0.27 -29.81
N ASN A 498 -14.69 -0.71 -29.30
CA ASN A 498 -13.25 -0.82 -29.57
C ASN A 498 -12.90 -2.15 -30.26
N PRO A 499 -12.15 -2.13 -31.38
CA PRO A 499 -11.77 -3.36 -32.09
C PRO A 499 -10.71 -4.18 -31.33
N ASN A 500 -9.82 -3.51 -30.59
CA ASN A 500 -8.73 -4.13 -29.83
C ASN A 500 -8.78 -3.72 -28.36
N PRO A 501 -9.75 -4.25 -27.58
CA PRO A 501 -9.91 -3.87 -26.18
C PRO A 501 -8.70 -4.32 -25.34
N THR A 502 -8.22 -3.44 -24.47
CA THR A 502 -7.16 -3.76 -23.52
C THR A 502 -7.59 -3.37 -22.11
N VAL A 503 -7.02 -4.00 -21.07
CA VAL A 503 -7.36 -3.66 -19.68
C VAL A 503 -7.07 -2.20 -19.37
N ASN A 504 -5.91 -1.69 -19.77
CA ASN A 504 -5.55 -0.28 -19.54
C ASN A 504 -6.47 0.67 -20.32
N GLY A 505 -6.83 0.31 -21.56
CA GLY A 505 -7.81 1.05 -22.34
C GLY A 505 -9.18 1.09 -21.67
N TYR A 506 -9.67 -0.04 -21.16
CA TYR A 506 -10.92 -0.11 -20.42
C TYR A 506 -10.88 0.72 -19.14
N LEU A 507 -9.81 0.62 -18.33
CA LEU A 507 -9.68 1.39 -17.08
C LEU A 507 -9.70 2.89 -17.36
N ASN A 508 -9.01 3.35 -18.41
CA ASN A 508 -9.05 4.75 -18.83
C ASN A 508 -10.44 5.16 -19.32
N TRP A 509 -11.08 4.32 -20.13
CA TRP A 509 -12.44 4.57 -20.63
C TRP A 509 -13.47 4.63 -19.49
N ALA A 510 -13.42 3.69 -18.55
CA ALA A 510 -14.31 3.62 -17.40
C ALA A 510 -14.15 4.83 -16.47
N LYS A 511 -12.91 5.29 -16.26
CA LYS A 511 -12.61 6.49 -15.45
C LYS A 511 -13.25 7.77 -16.03
N ASN A 512 -13.38 7.83 -17.35
CA ASN A 512 -13.93 8.99 -18.06
C ASN A 512 -15.46 8.93 -18.26
N GLN A 513 -16.14 7.89 -17.74
CA GLN A 513 -17.59 7.84 -17.79
C GLN A 513 -18.20 8.88 -16.85
N ASN A 514 -19.35 9.45 -17.24
CA ASN A 514 -20.09 10.41 -16.41
C ASN A 514 -21.39 9.83 -15.83
N ASP A 515 -21.85 8.67 -16.30
CA ASP A 515 -23.05 8.01 -15.79
C ASP A 515 -22.87 7.56 -14.34
N ASP A 516 -23.69 8.11 -13.44
CA ASP A 516 -23.59 7.85 -11.99
C ASP A 516 -23.90 6.39 -11.64
N LEU A 517 -24.85 5.77 -12.36
CA LEU A 517 -25.19 4.36 -12.15
C LEU A 517 -24.03 3.45 -12.57
N TYR A 518 -23.44 3.70 -13.74
CA TYR A 518 -22.26 2.99 -14.21
C TYR A 518 -21.11 3.10 -13.20
N LYS A 519 -20.79 4.31 -12.70
CA LYS A 519 -19.75 4.53 -11.69
C LYS A 519 -20.02 3.74 -10.42
N LEU A 520 -21.24 3.83 -9.89
CA LEU A 520 -21.62 3.10 -8.68
C LEU A 520 -21.46 1.59 -8.87
N LYS A 521 -21.89 1.05 -10.01
CA LYS A 521 -21.81 -0.38 -10.32
C LYS A 521 -20.37 -0.84 -10.54
N TYR A 522 -19.56 -0.02 -11.19
CA TYR A 522 -18.12 -0.23 -11.34
C TYR A 522 -17.44 -0.35 -9.96
N GLU A 523 -17.71 0.58 -9.03
CA GLU A 523 -17.17 0.51 -7.66
C GLU A 523 -17.65 -0.75 -6.92
N GLN A 524 -18.95 -1.06 -6.99
CA GLN A 524 -19.50 -2.25 -6.33
C GLN A 524 -18.81 -3.53 -6.80
N ILE A 525 -18.56 -3.70 -8.10
CA ILE A 525 -17.96 -4.91 -8.64
C ILE A 525 -16.44 -4.94 -8.50
N PHE A 526 -15.75 -3.93 -9.03
CA PHE A 526 -14.30 -3.95 -9.19
C PHE A 526 -13.55 -3.43 -7.97
N LEU A 527 -14.23 -2.76 -7.02
CA LEU A 527 -13.65 -2.38 -5.75
C LEU A 527 -14.18 -3.27 -4.62
N TYR A 528 -15.48 -3.26 -4.33
CA TYR A 528 -15.99 -3.91 -3.12
C TYR A 528 -16.00 -5.43 -3.21
N LEU A 529 -16.61 -5.98 -4.26
CA LEU A 529 -16.68 -7.43 -4.42
C LEU A 529 -15.30 -8.02 -4.73
N GLN A 530 -14.49 -7.33 -5.55
CA GLN A 530 -13.09 -7.70 -5.77
C GLN A 530 -12.30 -7.74 -4.46
N THR A 531 -12.55 -6.82 -3.54
CA THR A 531 -11.90 -6.81 -2.22
C THR A 531 -12.25 -8.06 -1.41
N ILE A 532 -13.51 -8.46 -1.37
CA ILE A 532 -13.93 -9.69 -0.69
C ILE A 532 -13.19 -10.89 -1.29
N ILE A 533 -13.13 -10.98 -2.61
CA ILE A 533 -12.48 -12.10 -3.30
C ILE A 533 -10.97 -12.11 -3.03
N ASN A 534 -10.32 -10.94 -3.02
CA ASN A 534 -8.92 -10.82 -2.66
C ASN A 534 -8.68 -11.23 -1.18
N PHE A 535 -9.58 -10.90 -0.27
CA PHE A 535 -9.53 -11.34 1.12
C PHE A 535 -9.61 -12.87 1.21
N CYS A 536 -10.62 -13.46 0.57
CA CYS A 536 -10.83 -14.91 0.49
C CYS A 536 -9.59 -15.65 -0.07
N ASP A 537 -9.10 -15.23 -1.22
CA ASP A 537 -7.94 -15.82 -1.88
C ASP A 537 -6.69 -15.68 -1.03
N SER A 538 -6.52 -14.55 -0.34
CA SER A 538 -5.37 -14.32 0.52
C SER A 538 -5.35 -15.22 1.74
N VAL A 539 -6.51 -15.55 2.32
CA VAL A 539 -6.61 -16.52 3.40
C VAL A 539 -6.27 -17.92 2.86
N ARG A 540 -6.82 -18.30 1.71
CA ARG A 540 -6.62 -19.63 1.10
C ARG A 540 -5.20 -19.88 0.58
N SER A 541 -4.48 -18.82 0.25
CA SER A 541 -3.09 -18.88 -0.23
C SER A 541 -2.05 -18.40 0.81
N ASN A 542 -2.48 -18.15 2.04
CA ASN A 542 -1.66 -17.62 3.13
C ASN A 542 -0.81 -16.40 2.70
N GLN A 543 -1.47 -15.34 2.21
CA GLN A 543 -0.84 -14.08 1.79
C GLN A 543 -1.25 -12.93 2.72
N PRO A 544 -0.56 -12.71 3.86
CA PRO A 544 -1.00 -11.77 4.90
C PRO A 544 -1.05 -10.31 4.44
N LEU A 545 -0.15 -9.93 3.54
CA LEU A 545 -0.12 -8.60 2.93
C LEU A 545 -1.36 -8.32 2.07
N LEU A 546 -1.75 -9.29 1.23
CA LEU A 546 -2.96 -9.17 0.40
C LEU A 546 -4.22 -9.17 1.29
N LYS A 547 -4.24 -10.00 2.34
CA LYS A 547 -5.32 -10.03 3.34
C LYS A 547 -5.53 -8.67 3.99
N SER A 548 -4.44 -8.05 4.44
CA SER A 548 -4.46 -6.75 5.10
C SER A 548 -4.90 -5.63 4.14
N ALA A 549 -4.40 -5.63 2.90
CA ALA A 549 -4.83 -4.67 1.89
C ALA A 549 -6.32 -4.81 1.56
N ALA A 550 -6.80 -6.04 1.39
CA ALA A 550 -8.22 -6.30 1.16
C ALA A 550 -9.08 -5.81 2.35
N ARG A 551 -8.70 -6.13 3.58
CA ARG A 551 -9.42 -5.62 4.77
C ARG A 551 -9.53 -4.10 4.79
N ARG A 552 -8.43 -3.39 4.53
CA ARG A 552 -8.43 -1.92 4.48
C ARG A 552 -9.28 -1.35 3.35
N ALA A 553 -9.24 -1.96 2.17
CA ALA A 553 -10.07 -1.56 1.04
C ALA A 553 -11.57 -1.74 1.35
N PHE A 554 -11.94 -2.77 2.13
CA PHE A 554 -13.33 -3.02 2.54
C PHE A 554 -13.78 -2.15 3.71
N ALA A 555 -12.86 -1.75 4.59
CA ALA A 555 -13.16 -1.13 5.87
C ALA A 555 -14.14 0.07 5.84
N PRO A 556 -14.14 0.96 4.83
CA PRO A 556 -15.16 2.01 4.71
C PRO A 556 -16.60 1.51 4.77
N ILE A 557 -16.88 0.33 4.21
CA ILE A 557 -18.22 -0.26 4.13
C ILE A 557 -18.76 -0.58 5.54
N TRP A 558 -17.89 -0.94 6.49
CA TRP A 558 -18.29 -1.14 7.89
C TRP A 558 -18.87 0.12 8.53
N SER A 559 -18.41 1.29 8.09
CA SER A 559 -18.89 2.60 8.55
C SER A 559 -20.06 3.15 7.72
N ALA A 560 -20.38 2.49 6.60
CA ALA A 560 -21.45 2.90 5.71
C ALA A 560 -22.80 2.25 6.05
N ARG A 561 -22.80 0.97 6.45
CA ARG A 561 -24.02 0.18 6.69
C ARG A 561 -24.10 -0.32 8.14
N ARG A 562 -24.97 -1.29 8.44
CA ARG A 562 -25.34 -1.71 9.81
C ARG A 562 -24.32 -2.66 10.45
N HIS A 563 -23.03 -2.28 10.46
CA HIS A 563 -21.95 -3.12 10.96
C HIS A 563 -21.09 -2.49 12.08
N PRO A 564 -21.69 -1.90 13.14
CA PRO A 564 -20.92 -1.20 14.19
C PRO A 564 -19.94 -2.12 14.93
N ILE A 565 -20.28 -3.40 15.08
CA ILE A 565 -19.38 -4.38 15.70
C ILE A 565 -18.13 -4.60 14.83
N TYR A 566 -18.26 -4.66 13.51
CA TYR A 566 -17.10 -4.85 12.63
C TYR A 566 -16.27 -3.58 12.46
N GLN A 567 -16.89 -2.42 12.56
CA GLN A 567 -16.19 -1.15 12.69
C GLN A 567 -15.28 -1.13 13.93
N GLU A 568 -15.77 -1.63 15.07
CA GLU A 568 -14.94 -1.79 16.27
C GLU A 568 -13.87 -2.87 16.12
N ILE A 569 -14.22 -4.03 15.56
CA ILE A 569 -13.28 -5.15 15.38
C ILE A 569 -12.12 -4.73 14.49
N GLU A 570 -12.40 -4.08 13.36
CA GLU A 570 -11.41 -3.64 12.38
C GLU A 570 -10.43 -2.65 13.00
N VAL A 571 -10.91 -1.58 13.62
CA VAL A 571 -10.04 -0.59 14.28
C VAL A 571 -9.25 -1.21 15.43
N ALA A 572 -9.86 -2.06 16.25
CA ALA A 572 -9.17 -2.68 17.38
C ALA A 572 -8.08 -3.68 16.96
N ASP A 573 -8.29 -4.40 15.85
CA ASP A 573 -7.28 -5.29 15.28
C ASP A 573 -6.13 -4.51 14.65
N GLU A 574 -6.42 -3.45 13.88
CA GLU A 574 -5.37 -2.58 13.33
C GLU A 574 -4.53 -1.91 14.43
N GLU A 575 -5.19 -1.36 15.46
CA GLU A 575 -4.52 -0.76 16.62
C GLU A 575 -3.63 -1.77 17.35
N GLN A 576 -4.11 -3.02 17.52
CA GLN A 576 -3.31 -4.08 18.13
C GLN A 576 -2.08 -4.40 17.28
N LEU A 577 -2.26 -4.66 15.98
CA LEU A 577 -1.17 -5.02 15.08
C LEU A 577 -0.11 -3.92 14.98
N MET A 578 -0.50 -2.65 15.06
CA MET A 578 0.41 -1.50 15.09
C MET A 578 1.22 -1.39 16.40
N ARG A 579 0.73 -1.97 17.50
CA ARG A 579 1.42 -1.96 18.80
C ARG A 579 2.34 -3.16 19.01
N LEU A 580 2.21 -4.21 18.20
CA LEU A 580 3.02 -5.41 18.34
C LEU A 580 4.46 -5.17 17.89
N HIS A 581 5.39 -5.83 18.58
CA HIS A 581 6.77 -5.93 18.11
C HIS A 581 6.80 -6.55 16.69
N PRO A 582 7.60 -6.04 15.75
CA PRO A 582 7.60 -6.50 14.36
C PRO A 582 7.75 -8.02 14.19
N GLU A 583 8.55 -8.66 15.04
CA GLU A 583 8.73 -10.12 15.03
C GLU A 583 7.47 -10.88 15.43
N ILE A 584 6.78 -10.43 16.49
CA ILE A 584 5.52 -11.03 16.95
C ILE A 584 4.44 -10.83 15.88
N ARG A 585 4.37 -9.63 15.31
CA ARG A 585 3.45 -9.32 14.22
C ARG A 585 3.67 -10.25 13.02
N LYS A 586 4.93 -10.43 12.59
CA LYS A 586 5.28 -11.34 11.50
C LYS A 586 4.85 -12.77 11.80
N ILE A 587 5.05 -13.26 13.03
CA ILE A 587 4.61 -14.60 13.45
C ILE A 587 3.08 -14.71 13.35
N ILE A 588 2.33 -13.72 13.84
CA ILE A 588 0.86 -13.74 13.79
C ILE A 588 0.35 -13.71 12.35
N GLU A 589 0.90 -12.82 11.53
CA GLU A 589 0.51 -12.66 10.13
C GLU A 589 0.73 -13.96 9.34
N LEU A 590 1.92 -14.58 9.47
CA LEU A 590 2.28 -15.82 8.77
C LEU A 590 1.48 -17.06 9.21
N ASN A 591 0.95 -17.07 10.43
CA ASN A 591 0.20 -18.19 11.00
C ASN A 591 -1.31 -17.91 11.09
N SER A 592 -1.79 -16.85 10.44
CA SER A 592 -3.21 -16.48 10.47
C SER A 592 -4.11 -17.38 9.61
N ALA A 593 -3.53 -18.20 8.75
CA ALA A 593 -4.18 -19.29 8.01
C ALA A 593 -3.25 -20.51 7.96
N ILE A 594 -3.81 -21.72 8.02
CA ILE A 594 -3.04 -22.97 8.04
C ILE A 594 -3.49 -23.92 6.94
N SER A 595 -2.55 -24.68 6.39
CA SER A 595 -2.87 -25.75 5.43
C SER A 595 -3.04 -27.06 6.19
N ARG A 596 -4.21 -27.70 6.07
CA ARG A 596 -4.46 -29.05 6.62
C ARG A 596 -4.16 -30.15 5.62
N SER A 597 -4.26 -29.84 4.33
CA SER A 597 -4.08 -30.80 3.26
C SER A 597 -2.61 -30.91 2.80
N GLY A 598 -1.76 -29.96 3.21
CA GLY A 598 -0.35 -29.89 2.81
C GLY A 598 -0.14 -29.22 1.44
N TRP A 599 -1.17 -28.58 0.88
CA TRP A 599 -1.08 -27.81 -0.35
C TRP A 599 -0.91 -26.31 -0.06
N SER A 600 -0.07 -25.65 -0.85
CA SER A 600 0.24 -24.22 -0.70
C SER A 600 -0.93 -23.30 -1.08
N ASN A 601 -1.92 -23.81 -1.81
CA ASN A 601 -3.12 -23.08 -2.22
C ASN A 601 -4.40 -23.53 -1.47
N GLN A 602 -4.27 -24.35 -0.41
CA GLN A 602 -5.39 -24.82 0.39
C GLN A 602 -5.16 -24.55 1.87
N HIS A 603 -5.10 -23.28 2.21
CA HIS A 603 -5.13 -22.82 3.59
C HIS A 603 -6.56 -22.49 4.02
N GLN A 604 -6.80 -22.53 5.33
CA GLN A 604 -8.05 -22.16 5.96
C GLN A 604 -7.77 -21.22 7.13
N GLY A 605 -8.68 -20.29 7.39
CA GLY A 605 -8.67 -19.53 8.63
C GLY A 605 -8.84 -20.49 9.82
N LEU A 606 -8.23 -20.17 10.96
CA LEU A 606 -8.31 -21.07 12.13
C LEU A 606 -9.75 -21.20 12.65
N ASP A 607 -10.61 -20.20 12.48
CA ASP A 607 -12.03 -20.29 12.81
C ASP A 607 -12.81 -21.24 11.89
N ASP A 608 -12.48 -21.32 10.59
CA ASP A 608 -13.02 -22.33 9.67
C ASP A 608 -12.63 -23.74 10.09
N VAL A 609 -11.38 -23.93 10.50
CA VAL A 609 -10.91 -25.22 11.04
C VAL A 609 -11.67 -25.62 12.30
N LEU A 610 -11.92 -24.66 13.20
CA LEU A 610 -12.71 -24.90 14.42
C LEU A 610 -14.17 -25.21 14.10
N GLU A 611 -14.78 -24.53 13.12
CA GLU A 611 -16.15 -24.77 12.67
C GLU A 611 -16.32 -26.18 12.07
N GLU A 612 -15.33 -26.70 11.34
CA GLU A 612 -15.34 -28.09 10.88
C GLU A 612 -15.29 -29.10 12.03
N ILE A 613 -14.43 -28.86 13.03
CA ILE A 613 -14.35 -29.71 14.23
C ILE A 613 -15.67 -29.67 14.99
N TYR A 614 -16.27 -28.48 15.12
CA TYR A 614 -17.55 -28.31 15.79
C TYR A 614 -18.69 -29.06 15.08
N LYS A 615 -18.75 -29.00 13.75
CA LYS A 615 -19.70 -29.81 12.96
C LYS A 615 -19.50 -31.30 13.20
N MET A 616 -18.27 -31.77 13.26
CA MET A 616 -17.99 -33.17 13.56
C MET A 616 -18.44 -33.56 14.98
N LEU A 617 -18.16 -32.74 15.98
CA LEU A 617 -18.64 -32.98 17.35
C LEU A 617 -20.17 -33.07 17.41
N LYS A 618 -20.88 -32.22 16.65
CA LYS A 618 -22.34 -32.32 16.50
C LYS A 618 -22.77 -33.67 15.95
N THR A 619 -22.09 -34.22 14.94
CA THR A 619 -22.42 -35.55 14.41
C THR A 619 -22.19 -36.69 15.40
N LEU A 620 -21.31 -36.50 16.39
CA LEU A 620 -21.01 -37.49 17.44
C LEU A 620 -21.90 -37.36 18.66
N THR A 621 -22.75 -36.32 18.72
CA THR A 621 -23.65 -36.07 19.83
C THR A 621 -25.09 -36.34 19.43
N PRO A 622 -25.93 -36.87 20.34
CA PRO A 622 -27.34 -37.04 20.04
C PRO A 622 -28.03 -35.67 19.87
N PRO A 623 -29.18 -35.61 19.18
CA PRO A 623 -29.92 -34.36 18.95
C PRO A 623 -30.20 -33.57 20.23
N ILE A 624 -30.51 -34.28 21.32
CA ILE A 624 -30.61 -33.72 22.67
C ILE A 624 -29.30 -34.08 23.40
N SER A 625 -28.34 -33.17 23.34
CA SER A 625 -27.02 -33.36 23.93
C SER A 625 -26.98 -32.90 25.38
N THR A 626 -26.27 -33.65 26.23
CA THR A 626 -25.96 -33.27 27.61
C THR A 626 -24.49 -32.91 27.68
N GLN A 627 -24.04 -32.26 28.77
CA GLN A 627 -22.61 -31.98 28.94
C GLN A 627 -21.75 -33.26 28.88
N LYS A 628 -22.27 -34.38 29.40
CA LYS A 628 -21.61 -35.68 29.32
C LYS A 628 -21.42 -36.12 27.87
N HIS A 629 -22.42 -35.93 27.01
CA HIS A 629 -22.33 -36.21 25.58
C HIS A 629 -21.24 -35.36 24.91
N TRP A 630 -21.20 -34.06 25.18
CA TRP A 630 -20.16 -33.17 24.64
C TRP A 630 -18.76 -33.53 25.13
N ASN A 631 -18.58 -33.81 26.41
CA ASN A 631 -17.30 -34.25 26.97
C ASN A 631 -16.83 -35.56 26.31
N MET A 632 -17.74 -36.52 26.15
CA MET A 632 -17.44 -37.81 25.53
C MET A 632 -17.09 -37.65 24.03
N ALA A 633 -17.83 -36.82 23.30
CA ALA A 633 -17.55 -36.52 21.90
C ALA A 633 -16.20 -35.82 21.76
N ALA A 634 -15.91 -34.78 22.55
CA ALA A 634 -14.66 -34.03 22.48
C ALA A 634 -13.43 -34.90 22.79
N ARG A 635 -13.47 -35.68 23.88
CA ARG A 635 -12.36 -36.58 24.29
C ARG A 635 -12.07 -37.67 23.27
N ASN A 636 -13.10 -38.14 22.57
CA ASN A 636 -12.96 -39.22 21.60
C ASN A 636 -12.89 -38.74 20.14
N CYS A 637 -13.15 -37.47 19.85
CA CYS A 637 -13.22 -36.91 18.49
C CYS A 637 -11.98 -37.29 17.67
N MET A 638 -10.80 -37.07 18.23
CA MET A 638 -9.54 -37.38 17.54
C MET A 638 -9.34 -38.88 17.31
N LYS A 639 -9.79 -39.73 18.26
CA LYS A 639 -9.74 -41.19 18.11
C LYS A 639 -10.72 -41.66 17.04
N PHE A 640 -11.92 -41.07 16.98
CA PHE A 640 -12.92 -41.35 15.95
C PHE A 640 -12.45 -40.94 14.55
N ILE A 641 -11.78 -39.79 14.39
CA ILE A 641 -11.17 -39.38 13.12
C ILE A 641 -10.17 -40.43 12.65
N LYS A 642 -9.29 -40.87 13.55
CA LYS A 642 -8.28 -41.90 13.26
C LYS A 642 -8.92 -43.23 12.89
N LEU A 643 -9.94 -43.66 13.63
CA LEU A 643 -10.66 -44.91 13.38
C LEU A 643 -11.38 -44.87 12.03
N ARG A 644 -12.12 -43.78 11.75
CA ARG A 644 -12.80 -43.54 10.48
C ARG A 644 -11.82 -43.59 9.31
N LYS A 645 -10.65 -42.94 9.44
CA LYS A 645 -9.60 -42.99 8.41
C LYS A 645 -9.08 -44.41 8.19
N ARG A 646 -8.66 -45.10 9.27
CA ARG A 646 -8.17 -46.50 9.16
C ARG A 646 -9.20 -47.42 8.54
N LEU A 647 -10.47 -47.28 8.92
CA LEU A 647 -11.57 -48.05 8.35
C LEU A 647 -11.63 -47.83 6.83
N PHE A 648 -11.68 -46.58 6.38
CA PHE A 648 -11.73 -46.25 4.96
C PHE A 648 -10.49 -46.72 4.18
N ASP A 649 -9.30 -46.55 4.75
CA ASP A 649 -8.06 -47.07 4.16
C ASP A 649 -8.12 -48.61 4.02
N THR A 650 -8.67 -49.30 5.02
CA THR A 650 -8.77 -50.78 5.05
C THR A 650 -9.77 -51.31 4.03
N ILE A 651 -10.92 -50.64 3.84
CA ILE A 651 -11.94 -51.08 2.88
C ILE A 651 -11.64 -50.64 1.44
N GLY A 652 -10.42 -50.14 1.17
CA GLY A 652 -10.03 -49.62 -0.15
C GLY A 652 -10.84 -48.40 -0.58
N TYR A 653 -11.61 -47.81 0.33
CA TYR A 653 -12.41 -46.63 0.06
C TYR A 653 -11.48 -45.42 0.16
N ALA A 654 -10.78 -45.13 -0.94
CA ALA A 654 -10.29 -43.79 -1.16
C ALA A 654 -11.51 -42.89 -1.10
N ASN A 655 -11.71 -42.19 0.03
CA ASN A 655 -12.63 -41.08 0.11
C ASN A 655 -12.09 -40.01 -0.85
N ASN A 656 -12.35 -40.20 -2.14
CA ASN A 656 -12.57 -39.14 -3.09
C ASN A 656 -13.88 -38.44 -2.65
N GLU A 657 -13.96 -37.94 -1.40
CA GLU A 657 -14.60 -36.64 -1.26
C GLU A 657 -13.79 -35.78 -2.22
N SER A 658 -14.39 -35.53 -3.39
CA SER A 658 -13.78 -34.97 -4.58
C SER A 658 -12.38 -34.38 -4.29
N THR A 659 -11.35 -35.06 -4.77
CA THR A 659 -10.02 -34.43 -4.90
C THR A 659 -10.04 -33.32 -5.96
N GLY A 660 -11.12 -33.22 -6.74
CA GLY A 660 -11.53 -31.96 -7.37
C GLY A 660 -12.11 -31.00 -6.33
N SER A 661 -11.97 -29.68 -6.52
CA SER A 661 -12.85 -28.74 -5.82
C SER A 661 -14.26 -29.32 -5.84
N ARG A 662 -14.98 -29.37 -4.69
CA ARG A 662 -16.42 -29.65 -4.73
C ARG A 662 -16.96 -28.72 -5.80
N THR A 663 -17.36 -29.28 -6.95
CA THR A 663 -17.63 -28.49 -8.14
C THR A 663 -18.69 -27.51 -7.73
N ARG A 664 -18.32 -26.24 -7.70
CA ARG A 664 -19.27 -25.15 -7.53
C ARG A 664 -20.33 -25.42 -8.61
N PRO A 665 -21.64 -25.35 -8.29
CA PRO A 665 -22.65 -25.49 -9.32
C PRO A 665 -22.25 -24.60 -10.48
N ASP A 666 -22.23 -25.16 -11.69
CA ASP A 666 -21.97 -24.36 -12.87
C ASP A 666 -22.97 -23.21 -12.85
N TYR A 667 -22.44 -21.99 -12.89
CA TYR A 667 -23.22 -20.77 -12.75
C TYR A 667 -23.37 -20.05 -14.10
N GLU A 668 -22.82 -20.63 -15.17
CA GLU A 668 -22.82 -20.06 -16.52
C GLU A 668 -24.24 -19.77 -16.98
N THR A 669 -25.16 -20.73 -16.78
CA THR A 669 -26.57 -20.56 -17.13
C THR A 669 -27.20 -19.39 -16.38
N GLU A 670 -27.17 -19.39 -15.04
CA GLU A 670 -27.70 -18.32 -14.21
C GLU A 670 -27.06 -16.95 -14.53
N SER A 671 -25.78 -16.96 -14.89
CA SER A 671 -25.07 -15.75 -15.28
C SER A 671 -25.56 -15.22 -16.62
N GLN A 672 -25.69 -16.06 -17.65
CA GLN A 672 -26.24 -15.68 -18.95
C GLN A 672 -27.67 -15.14 -18.81
N TRP A 673 -28.50 -15.76 -17.97
CA TRP A 673 -29.85 -15.28 -17.66
C TRP A 673 -29.86 -13.86 -17.09
N PHE A 674 -29.00 -13.60 -16.11
CA PHE A 674 -28.94 -12.28 -15.50
C PHE A 674 -28.38 -11.23 -16.48
N ARG A 675 -27.39 -11.61 -17.29
CA ARG A 675 -26.86 -10.78 -18.39
C ARG A 675 -27.91 -10.40 -19.42
N ILE A 676 -28.76 -11.34 -19.85
CA ILE A 676 -29.90 -11.07 -20.74
C ILE A 676 -30.78 -9.96 -20.17
N GLN A 677 -31.10 -10.03 -18.86
CA GLN A 677 -31.93 -9.01 -18.23
C GLN A 677 -31.23 -7.65 -18.18
N LEU A 678 -29.96 -7.61 -17.81
CA LEU A 678 -29.15 -6.37 -17.77
C LEU A 678 -29.01 -5.72 -19.15
N ARG A 679 -28.77 -6.53 -20.20
CA ARG A 679 -28.60 -6.05 -21.57
C ARG A 679 -29.91 -5.63 -22.21
N LYS A 680 -30.99 -6.37 -21.97
CA LYS A 680 -32.35 -6.04 -22.47
C LYS A 680 -32.85 -4.70 -21.94
N THR A 681 -32.59 -4.39 -20.68
CA THR A 681 -32.93 -3.09 -20.07
C THR A 681 -31.88 -2.02 -20.31
N ALA A 682 -30.82 -2.37 -21.05
CA ALA A 682 -29.62 -1.58 -21.24
C ALA A 682 -28.97 -1.10 -19.94
N PHE A 683 -29.28 -1.67 -18.76
CA PHE A 683 -29.08 -1.14 -17.41
C PHE A 683 -27.68 -0.65 -17.07
N LEU A 684 -26.63 -1.17 -17.74
CA LEU A 684 -25.23 -0.80 -17.50
C LEU A 684 -24.58 -0.12 -18.70
N ASN A 685 -25.33 0.16 -19.77
CA ASN A 685 -24.85 0.93 -20.91
C ASN A 685 -24.84 2.43 -20.58
N PRO A 686 -23.69 3.11 -20.49
CA PRO A 686 -23.63 4.54 -20.19
C PRO A 686 -23.99 5.44 -21.39
N ASN A 687 -24.13 4.87 -22.59
CA ASN A 687 -24.48 5.61 -23.80
C ASN A 687 -26.00 5.85 -23.95
N GLU A 688 -26.82 5.26 -23.08
CA GLU A 688 -28.27 5.45 -23.07
C GLU A 688 -28.65 6.87 -22.60
N LYS A 689 -29.53 7.54 -23.36
CA LYS A 689 -29.99 8.90 -23.04
C LYS A 689 -31.11 8.84 -21.99
N ASN A 690 -31.14 9.83 -21.10
CA ASN A 690 -32.19 10.02 -20.08
C ASN A 690 -32.36 8.86 -19.08
N ARG A 691 -31.25 8.21 -18.70
CA ARG A 691 -31.28 7.18 -17.65
C ARG A 691 -31.66 7.78 -16.29
N SER A 692 -32.64 7.17 -15.63
CA SER A 692 -32.95 7.42 -14.23
C SER A 692 -31.92 6.73 -13.31
N PHE A 693 -31.59 7.36 -12.18
CA PHE A 693 -30.71 6.77 -11.16
C PHE A 693 -31.50 5.81 -10.27
N GLU A 694 -31.81 4.64 -10.84
CA GLU A 694 -32.71 3.63 -10.27
C GLU A 694 -32.06 2.25 -10.24
N SER A 695 -32.58 1.36 -9.39
CA SER A 695 -32.23 -0.06 -9.37
C SER A 695 -32.79 -0.80 -10.59
N LEU A 696 -32.35 -2.04 -10.80
CA LEU A 696 -32.85 -2.89 -11.89
C LEU A 696 -34.37 -3.12 -11.83
N ASP A 697 -34.95 -3.11 -10.63
CA ASP A 697 -36.40 -3.28 -10.40
C ASP A 697 -37.16 -1.93 -10.31
N GLY A 698 -36.51 -0.80 -10.63
CA GLY A 698 -37.15 0.51 -10.70
C GLY A 698 -37.22 1.31 -9.39
N TYR A 699 -36.64 0.81 -8.29
CA TYR A 699 -36.51 1.61 -7.06
C TYR A 699 -35.58 2.81 -7.25
N LYS A 700 -36.03 4.00 -6.85
CA LYS A 700 -35.21 5.23 -6.87
C LYS A 700 -34.08 5.16 -5.85
N LEU A 701 -32.86 5.30 -6.33
CA LEU A 701 -31.66 5.30 -5.49
C LEU A 701 -31.47 6.70 -4.86
N SER A 702 -30.96 6.73 -3.64
CA SER A 702 -30.64 7.99 -2.95
C SER A 702 -29.46 8.70 -3.62
N GLU A 703 -29.52 10.03 -3.72
CA GLU A 703 -28.45 10.85 -4.30
C GLU A 703 -27.10 10.67 -3.60
N ILE A 704 -27.10 10.35 -2.31
CA ILE A 704 -25.85 10.08 -1.56
C ILE A 704 -25.09 8.86 -2.10
N MET A 705 -25.77 7.95 -2.82
CA MET A 705 -25.15 6.78 -3.41
C MET A 705 -24.12 7.13 -4.49
N LYS A 706 -24.27 8.29 -5.16
CA LYS A 706 -23.30 8.80 -6.15
C LYS A 706 -21.93 9.09 -5.54
N THR A 707 -21.91 9.41 -4.24
CA THR A 707 -20.69 9.70 -3.47
C THR A 707 -20.47 8.69 -2.35
N PHE A 708 -21.02 7.46 -2.48
CA PHE A 708 -21.03 6.45 -1.43
C PHE A 708 -19.62 6.14 -0.92
N SER A 709 -18.64 5.86 -1.80
CA SER A 709 -17.25 5.56 -1.42
C SER A 709 -16.64 6.67 -0.55
N ILE A 710 -16.76 7.92 -1.00
CA ILE A 710 -16.20 9.10 -0.33
C ILE A 710 -16.86 9.30 1.04
N THR A 711 -18.19 9.19 1.08
CA THR A 711 -18.97 9.32 2.32
C THR A 711 -18.61 8.23 3.32
N ALA A 712 -18.51 6.97 2.87
CA ALA A 712 -18.12 5.83 3.70
C ALA A 712 -16.72 6.00 4.28
N GLN A 713 -15.77 6.46 3.46
CA GLN A 713 -14.39 6.71 3.88
C GLN A 713 -14.30 7.85 4.90
N THR A 714 -15.03 8.94 4.66
CA THR A 714 -15.11 10.08 5.58
C THR A 714 -15.67 9.65 6.94
N ARG A 715 -16.75 8.85 6.95
CA ARG A 715 -17.32 8.28 8.18
C ARG A 715 -16.33 7.39 8.92
N ARG A 716 -15.58 6.54 8.21
CA ARG A 716 -14.52 5.72 8.82
C ARG A 716 -13.44 6.59 9.47
N ILE A 717 -12.96 7.61 8.77
CA ILE A 717 -11.92 8.53 9.29
C ILE A 717 -12.43 9.24 10.55
N ASN A 718 -13.65 9.76 10.53
CA ASN A 718 -14.24 10.42 11.68
C ASN A 718 -14.39 9.48 12.87
N TYR A 719 -14.85 8.25 12.64
CA TYR A 719 -14.94 7.23 13.67
C TYR A 719 -13.58 6.91 14.32
N ILE A 720 -12.52 6.74 13.50
CA ILE A 720 -11.16 6.51 14.00
C ILE A 720 -10.70 7.70 14.86
N LYS A 721 -10.90 8.93 14.39
CA LYS A 721 -10.54 10.15 15.14
C LYS A 721 -11.27 10.23 16.47
N GLU A 722 -12.56 9.93 16.52
CA GLU A 722 -13.35 9.93 17.75
C GLU A 722 -12.86 8.86 18.74
N LYS A 723 -12.58 7.66 18.22
CA LYS A 723 -12.08 6.53 19.02
C LYS A 723 -10.72 6.85 19.64
N LEU A 724 -9.78 7.40 18.87
CA LEU A 724 -8.46 7.80 19.34
C LEU A 724 -8.53 8.93 20.38
N ASN A 725 -9.46 9.86 20.22
CA ASN A 725 -9.67 10.96 21.16
C ASN A 725 -10.48 10.56 22.41
N SER A 726 -10.80 9.27 22.61
CA SER A 726 -11.66 8.78 23.69
C SER A 726 -13.02 9.47 23.78
N LYS A 727 -13.50 10.06 22.67
CA LYS A 727 -14.84 10.63 22.57
C LYS A 727 -15.81 9.48 22.28
N LYS A 728 -17.03 9.57 22.83
CA LYS A 728 -18.09 8.63 22.45
C LYS A 728 -18.37 8.84 20.96
N PRO A 729 -18.23 7.81 20.09
CA PRO A 729 -18.42 8.00 18.67
C PRO A 729 -19.84 8.51 18.39
N LEU A 730 -19.98 9.49 17.51
CA LEU A 730 -21.30 9.94 17.10
C LEU A 730 -21.96 8.77 16.38
N ILE A 731 -23.17 8.40 16.81
CA ILE A 731 -23.92 7.31 16.18
C ILE A 731 -24.28 7.79 14.77
N SER A 732 -23.58 7.28 13.76
CA SER A 732 -23.91 7.57 12.37
C SER A 732 -24.99 6.59 11.91
N ARG A 733 -26.10 7.12 11.39
CA ARG A 733 -27.13 6.32 10.72
C ARG A 733 -26.56 5.70 9.44
N PRO A 734 -27.03 4.52 9.00
CA PRO A 734 -26.57 3.92 7.73
C PRO A 734 -26.72 4.89 6.55
N ILE A 735 -25.82 4.86 5.57
CA ILE A 735 -25.97 5.58 4.31
C ILE A 735 -27.20 5.00 3.60
N PRO A 736 -28.26 5.78 3.32
CA PRO A 736 -29.47 5.25 2.67
C PRO A 736 -29.17 4.78 1.24
N ILE A 737 -29.77 3.66 0.83
CA ILE A 737 -29.64 3.14 -0.54
C ILE A 737 -30.72 3.73 -1.46
N THR A 738 -31.95 3.82 -0.96
CA THR A 738 -33.11 4.35 -1.68
C THR A 738 -33.55 5.68 -1.08
N ILE A 739 -34.31 6.44 -1.87
CA ILE A 739 -34.96 7.67 -1.38
C ILE A 739 -35.88 7.35 -0.20
N ASP A 740 -36.56 6.20 -0.22
CA ASP A 740 -37.43 5.76 0.88
C ASP A 740 -36.63 5.50 2.17
N GLU A 741 -35.46 4.85 2.07
CA GLU A 741 -34.55 4.70 3.23
C GLU A 741 -34.10 6.07 3.77
N GLU A 742 -33.82 7.02 2.88
CA GLU A 742 -33.40 8.38 3.24
C GLU A 742 -34.51 9.16 3.96
N GLN A 743 -35.75 9.04 3.49
CA GLN A 743 -36.92 9.63 4.14
C GLN A 743 -37.18 8.99 5.50
N ILE A 744 -37.13 7.67 5.60
CA ILE A 744 -37.28 6.93 6.86
C ILE A 744 -36.21 7.38 7.85
N TYR A 745 -34.95 7.48 7.42
CA TYR A 745 -33.88 7.96 8.29
C TYR A 745 -34.10 9.43 8.65
N SER A 746 -34.59 10.28 7.77
CA SER A 746 -34.82 11.69 8.08
C SER A 746 -36.01 11.94 9.01
N ALA A 747 -36.95 10.99 9.13
CA ALA A 747 -38.10 11.11 10.01
C ALA A 747 -37.73 11.19 11.50
N GLU A 748 -38.40 12.06 12.24
CA GLU A 748 -38.22 12.21 13.70
C GLU A 748 -38.53 10.91 14.45
N SER A 749 -39.50 10.13 13.95
CA SER A 749 -39.91 8.83 14.51
C SER A 749 -38.80 7.77 14.48
N SER A 750 -37.76 7.95 13.67
CA SER A 750 -36.62 7.04 13.58
C SER A 750 -35.38 7.56 14.33
N MET A 751 -35.47 8.74 14.96
CA MET A 751 -34.36 9.32 15.73
C MET A 751 -34.18 8.60 17.06
N LYS A 752 -32.92 8.32 17.40
CA LYS A 752 -32.60 7.80 18.73
C LYS A 752 -32.83 8.89 19.77
N LYS A 753 -33.06 8.47 21.02
CA LYS A 753 -33.23 9.39 22.16
C LYS A 753 -32.08 10.39 22.24
N GLU A 754 -30.84 9.97 22.00
CA GLU A 754 -29.67 10.85 22.01
C GLU A 754 -29.68 11.88 20.87
N GLU A 755 -30.16 11.51 19.68
CA GLU A 755 -30.27 12.41 18.52
C GLU A 755 -31.38 13.44 18.75
N LEU A 756 -32.53 13.00 19.28
CA LEU A 756 -33.63 13.89 19.67
C LEU A 756 -33.19 14.89 20.75
N ILE A 757 -32.46 14.42 21.77
CA ILE A 757 -31.93 15.29 22.81
C ILE A 757 -30.97 16.33 22.22
N PHE A 758 -30.05 15.93 21.34
CA PHE A 758 -29.14 16.86 20.69
C PHE A 758 -29.89 17.88 19.82
N GLY A 759 -30.91 17.44 19.07
CA GLY A 759 -31.78 18.32 18.28
C GLY A 759 -32.50 19.34 19.17
N ILE A 760 -33.10 18.89 20.27
CA ILE A 760 -33.77 19.75 21.26
C ILE A 760 -32.79 20.75 21.88
N GLU A 761 -31.59 20.31 22.27
CA GLU A 761 -30.56 21.18 22.85
C GLU A 761 -30.08 22.24 21.85
N SER A 762 -29.92 21.88 20.56
CA SER A 762 -29.56 22.80 19.48
C SER A 762 -30.67 23.83 19.22
N LEU A 763 -31.93 23.38 19.17
CA LEU A 763 -33.10 24.25 19.03
C LEU A 763 -33.23 25.22 20.20
N ILE A 764 -33.08 24.76 21.44
CA ILE A 764 -33.03 25.62 22.64
C ILE A 764 -31.85 26.60 22.56
N GLY A 765 -30.72 26.15 21.99
CA GLY A 765 -29.55 26.97 21.71
C GLY A 765 -29.85 28.13 20.77
N SER A 766 -30.73 27.92 19.78
CA SER A 766 -31.14 28.89 18.75
C SER A 766 -32.27 29.84 19.15
N LEU A 767 -32.88 29.66 20.33
CA LEU A 767 -33.93 30.57 20.83
C LEU A 767 -33.34 31.89 21.35
N ASN A 768 -34.09 32.98 21.14
CA ASN A 768 -33.80 34.30 21.73
C ASN A 768 -33.73 34.23 23.27
N ASP A 769 -32.90 35.08 23.88
CA ASP A 769 -32.60 35.02 25.32
C ASP A 769 -33.82 35.23 26.23
N THR A 770 -34.91 35.80 25.72
CA THR A 770 -36.21 35.92 26.41
C THR A 770 -36.97 34.60 26.52
N ASN A 771 -36.82 33.70 25.55
CA ASN A 771 -37.52 32.41 25.46
C ASN A 771 -36.69 31.22 25.97
N ARG A 772 -35.42 31.45 26.30
CA ARG A 772 -34.49 30.44 26.83
C ARG A 772 -34.74 30.02 28.28
N PRO A 773 -35.18 30.92 29.21
CA PRO A 773 -35.36 30.59 30.63
C PRO A 773 -36.37 29.48 30.91
N GLN A 774 -37.46 29.42 30.14
CA GLN A 774 -38.53 28.40 30.25
C GLN A 774 -38.08 26.96 29.96
N PHE A 775 -36.93 26.77 29.29
CA PHE A 775 -36.38 25.44 28.98
C PHE A 775 -35.18 25.06 29.86
N ARG A 776 -34.85 25.83 30.91
CA ARG A 776 -33.70 25.55 31.81
C ARG A 776 -33.78 24.18 32.51
N GLY A 777 -34.98 23.63 32.70
CA GLY A 777 -35.19 22.32 33.34
C GLY A 777 -34.85 21.10 32.48
N LEU A 778 -34.66 21.25 31.16
CA LEU A 778 -34.43 20.14 30.22
C LEU A 778 -32.97 19.69 30.13
N LYS A 779 -32.01 20.46 30.67
CA LYS A 779 -30.61 19.99 30.77
C LYS A 779 -30.54 18.83 31.76
N MET A 780 -30.34 17.61 31.27
CA MET A 780 -30.22 16.44 32.14
C MET A 780 -29.06 16.64 33.14
N LYS A 781 -29.35 16.44 34.44
CA LYS A 781 -28.32 16.19 35.45
C LYS A 781 -27.45 15.03 34.95
N LYS A 782 -26.21 15.30 34.54
CA LYS A 782 -25.18 14.27 34.35
C LYS A 782 -25.14 13.46 35.65
N ARG A 783 -25.58 12.18 35.63
CA ARG A 783 -25.30 11.26 36.73
C ARG A 783 -23.78 11.22 36.88
N ARG A 784 -23.26 11.83 37.95
CA ARG A 784 -21.89 11.59 38.41
C ARG A 784 -21.80 10.10 38.67
N ILE A 785 -21.10 9.37 37.80
CA ILE A 785 -20.62 8.03 38.12
C ILE A 785 -19.58 8.28 39.20
N ILE A 786 -19.96 8.07 40.46
CA ILE A 786 -19.02 8.04 41.58
C ILE A 786 -18.20 6.78 41.36
N SER A 787 -16.94 6.97 40.94
CA SER A 787 -15.91 5.94 41.05
C SER A 787 -15.77 5.56 42.52
N HIS A 788 -16.27 4.40 42.91
CA HIS A 788 -15.88 3.79 44.19
C HIS A 788 -14.42 3.37 44.07
N SER A 789 -13.52 4.26 44.49
CA SER A 789 -12.22 3.87 45.01
C SER A 789 -12.45 3.27 46.39
N THR A 790 -12.46 1.94 46.48
CA THR A 790 -12.32 1.25 47.76
C THR A 790 -10.90 1.46 48.28
N THR A 791 -10.69 2.52 49.04
CA THR A 791 -9.61 2.61 50.01
C THR A 791 -10.09 1.94 51.29
N SER A 792 -9.52 0.77 51.54
CA SER A 792 -9.52 0.13 52.86
C SER A 792 -8.75 1.02 53.84
N SER A 793 -9.45 1.57 54.83
CA SER A 793 -8.86 1.88 56.13
C SER A 793 -9.92 1.66 57.23
N ARG A 794 -9.58 0.75 58.13
CA ARG A 794 -10.24 0.40 59.41
C ARG A 794 -10.77 1.62 60.16
N PHE A 795 -11.86 1.45 60.91
CA PHE A 795 -11.92 1.63 62.36
C PHE A 795 -13.19 0.94 62.92
N ASP A 796 -12.97 0.23 64.03
CA ASP A 796 -13.84 -0.58 64.90
C ASP A 796 -14.35 -1.94 64.39
#